data_AF-G0IUK5-F1
#
_entry.id   AF-G0IUK5-F1
#
_cell.length_a   1.000
_cell.length_b   1.000
_cell.length_c   1.000
_cell.angle_alpha   90.00
_cell.angle_beta   90.00
_cell.angle_gamma   90.00
#
_symmetry.space_group_name_H-M   'P 1'
#
loop_
_entity.id
_entity.type
_entity.pdbx_description
1 polymer ?
#
loop_
_entity_poly.entity_id
_entity_poly.type
_entity_poly.pdbx_seq_one_letter_code
_entity_poly.pdbx_strand_id
1 'polypeptide(L)'
;MLTNKLKVILGQILFAVNVFVLFIVLAESKVMIPDWLHVFGRMHPLLLHFPIVIILLAILLVGFPDLLPDKANSTLYGKDFLLLGAFTAGFTVIAGLLLSHETGYDKEALYWHKWTSLGIFWLSSLFYYFIDRQRPLGIKISGTFLALIVIVSGHLGASITHGENFITAPLEKKETQTVSLEEAEVFTHVIYPIIENKCLSCHKASKQKGELRMDTPEHLFKGGESGPAVEPFDSKNSLMTKRINLPEEDEDHMPPEGKPQLTEEEKAILDAWIGSGAITDQKVLALADTSSIYPLAIKKFKSAPKVYTFEAVSDAILEPLNNFYRKVQPLGITSPALSVSYFGRANFDPESLNELSPIQEQTVSINLNSMPIKDEHLASLGSFTNLEKLYLNFTDIKGPGLQALVGLENLSLLSLSGNNLTEDAIKPLSQLKNVKKLFLWNTGLTEESLEKLIAALPQTTIEIGTEERTTLLMLNPPVIRFDKAFFKDKLKVELNHPIGTTSIYYTLDGSVPDSSNFLLYEEPLEITENTTIKARAFAEGWIGSKVEEAEFISATLSPASFEMNHAPEDRYKGDGKNSLFDKKKAIPDVWNLNWLGFINSPLEVEMEFEKPTDISYLALSLWQNIGARFFPPQEVKIWTRPDKNQDWKLSKSYRPQPLRKEDNSFLRQVEIPYAEKNVLYLKMEAKPLAKLPSWHGAAGNKAWLMVDEIVIN
;
A
#
# COMPACT_ATOMS: atom_id res chain seq x y z
N MET A 1 30.15 42.21 -36.52
CA MET A 1 31.07 41.41 -35.68
C MET A 1 31.74 40.32 -36.51
N LEU A 2 31.00 39.57 -37.34
CA LEU A 2 31.57 38.59 -38.26
C LEU A 2 31.98 39.23 -39.59
N THR A 3 33.05 38.74 -40.22
CA THR A 3 33.44 39.14 -41.58
C THR A 3 32.46 38.56 -42.60
N ASN A 4 32.27 39.21 -43.75
CA ASN A 4 31.36 38.72 -44.79
C ASN A 4 31.72 37.30 -45.26
N LYS A 5 33.01 36.98 -45.39
CA LYS A 5 33.48 35.62 -45.73
C LYS A 5 33.00 34.60 -44.70
N LEU A 6 33.16 34.90 -43.40
CA LEU A 6 32.76 33.99 -42.33
C LEU A 6 31.24 33.80 -42.26
N LYS A 7 30.45 34.86 -42.50
CA LYS A 7 28.98 34.76 -42.56
C LYS A 7 28.50 33.82 -43.67
N VAL A 8 29.12 33.90 -44.86
CA VAL A 8 28.79 33.01 -45.99
C VAL A 8 29.12 31.56 -45.64
N ILE A 9 30.30 31.30 -45.07
CA ILE A 9 30.72 29.96 -44.67
C ILE A 9 29.76 29.38 -43.62
N LEU A 10 29.49 30.12 -42.54
CA LEU A 10 28.58 29.67 -41.47
C LEU A 10 27.16 29.46 -41.99
N GLY A 11 26.66 30.31 -42.88
CA GLY A 11 25.35 30.14 -43.52
C GLY A 11 25.27 28.86 -44.36
N GLN A 12 26.30 28.57 -45.16
CA GLN A 12 26.34 27.33 -45.95
C GLN A 12 26.41 26.08 -45.08
N ILE A 13 27.22 26.11 -44.00
CA ILE A 13 27.28 25.00 -43.05
C ILE A 13 25.95 24.85 -42.32
N LEU A 14 25.32 25.95 -41.89
CA LEU A 14 24.01 25.91 -41.25
C LEU A 14 22.96 25.25 -42.15
N PHE A 15 22.96 25.55 -43.45
CA PHE A 15 22.10 24.86 -44.41
C PHE A 15 22.39 23.35 -44.47
N ALA A 16 23.65 22.94 -44.55
CA ALA A 16 24.03 21.53 -44.54
C ALA A 16 23.61 20.81 -43.24
N VAL A 17 23.76 21.47 -42.09
CA VAL A 17 23.33 20.95 -40.78
C VAL A 17 21.80 20.80 -40.72
N ASN A 18 21.04 21.74 -41.31
CA ASN A 18 19.58 21.61 -41.41
C ASN A 18 19.16 20.37 -42.19
N VAL A 19 19.79 20.11 -43.34
CA VAL A 19 19.55 18.91 -44.16
C VAL A 19 19.92 17.64 -43.39
N PHE A 20 21.06 17.66 -42.70
CA PHE A 20 21.53 16.50 -41.92
C PHE A 20 20.62 16.19 -40.73
N VAL A 21 20.20 17.19 -39.96
CA VAL A 21 19.24 17.01 -38.85
C VAL A 21 17.91 16.46 -39.38
N LEU A 22 17.39 16.99 -40.49
CA LEU A 22 16.18 16.47 -41.11
C LEU A 22 16.34 15.00 -41.51
N PHE A 23 17.48 14.62 -42.08
CA PHE A 23 17.77 13.23 -42.41
C PHE A 23 17.78 12.32 -41.18
N ILE A 24 18.45 12.71 -40.08
CA ILE A 24 18.47 11.92 -38.84
C ILE A 24 17.05 11.73 -38.29
N VAL A 25 16.25 12.79 -38.24
CA VAL A 25 14.88 12.73 -37.73
C VAL A 25 13.99 11.79 -38.57
N LEU A 26 14.14 11.82 -39.91
CA LEU A 26 13.38 10.93 -40.80
C LEU A 26 13.88 9.48 -40.77
N ALA A 27 15.16 9.27 -40.53
CA ALA A 27 15.80 7.96 -40.51
C ALA A 27 15.91 7.34 -39.11
N GLU A 28 15.41 8.01 -38.05
CA GLU A 28 15.64 7.70 -36.63
C GLU A 28 15.52 6.21 -36.30
N SER A 29 14.47 5.52 -36.78
CA SER A 29 14.23 4.08 -36.52
C SER A 29 15.22 3.13 -37.22
N LYS A 30 16.10 3.63 -38.08
CA LYS A 30 17.04 2.86 -38.90
C LYS A 30 18.51 3.25 -38.67
N VAL A 31 18.79 4.25 -37.83
CA VAL A 31 20.16 4.69 -37.55
C VAL A 31 20.76 3.81 -36.45
N MET A 32 21.83 3.09 -36.78
CA MET A 32 22.69 2.46 -35.76
C MET A 32 23.81 3.43 -35.40
N ILE A 33 23.90 3.79 -34.13
CA ILE A 33 24.90 4.74 -33.62
C ILE A 33 26.14 3.95 -33.16
N PRO A 34 27.34 4.22 -33.72
CA PRO A 34 28.58 3.61 -33.23
C PRO A 34 28.94 4.07 -31.81
N ASP A 35 29.58 3.23 -31.01
CA ASP A 35 29.94 3.52 -29.61
C ASP A 35 30.70 4.84 -29.41
N TRP A 36 31.65 5.15 -30.30
CA TRP A 36 32.42 6.40 -30.21
C TRP A 36 31.53 7.65 -30.41
N LEU A 37 30.41 7.52 -31.14
CA LEU A 37 29.49 8.62 -31.41
C LEU A 37 28.53 8.87 -30.24
N HIS A 38 28.32 7.88 -29.36
CA HIS A 38 27.62 8.09 -28.08
C HIS A 38 28.35 9.08 -27.18
N VAL A 39 29.69 9.14 -27.25
CA VAL A 39 30.49 10.14 -26.52
C VAL A 39 30.07 11.56 -26.93
N PHE A 40 29.89 11.79 -28.23
CA PHE A 40 29.41 13.08 -28.73
C PHE A 40 27.97 13.37 -28.29
N GLY A 41 27.11 12.35 -28.25
CA GLY A 41 25.74 12.48 -27.72
C GLY A 41 25.73 12.96 -26.26
N ARG A 42 26.56 12.35 -25.42
CA ARG A 42 26.72 12.73 -23.99
C ARG A 42 27.27 14.13 -23.76
N MET A 43 27.82 14.79 -24.79
CA MET A 43 28.21 16.21 -24.70
C MET A 43 27.02 17.17 -24.78
N HIS A 44 25.80 16.70 -25.05
CA HIS A 44 24.62 17.57 -25.16
C HIS A 44 24.45 18.57 -23.99
N PRO A 45 24.57 18.16 -22.70
CA PRO A 45 24.50 19.09 -21.57
C PRO A 45 25.59 20.17 -21.57
N LEU A 46 26.79 19.84 -22.07
CA LEU A 46 27.90 20.80 -22.20
C LEU A 46 27.62 21.84 -23.30
N LEU A 47 26.98 21.41 -24.39
CA LEU A 47 26.75 22.25 -25.56
C LEU A 47 25.54 23.19 -25.43
N LEU A 48 24.51 22.82 -24.64
CA LEU A 48 23.22 23.52 -24.63
C LEU A 48 23.27 24.98 -24.17
N HIS A 49 24.23 25.36 -23.33
CA HIS A 49 24.28 26.72 -22.79
C HIS A 49 24.63 27.77 -23.85
N PHE A 50 25.44 27.40 -24.86
CA PHE A 50 25.88 28.29 -25.92
C PHE A 50 24.71 28.79 -26.80
N PRO A 51 23.91 27.93 -27.46
CA PRO A 51 22.82 28.38 -28.32
C PRO A 51 21.73 29.13 -27.55
N ILE A 52 21.40 28.72 -26.32
CA ILE A 52 20.34 29.38 -25.52
C ILE A 52 20.68 30.85 -25.30
N VAL A 53 21.87 31.13 -24.74
CA VAL A 53 22.27 32.50 -24.41
C VAL A 53 22.42 33.34 -25.67
N ILE A 54 23.04 32.79 -26.72
CA ILE A 54 23.29 33.50 -27.97
C ILE A 54 21.97 33.84 -28.70
N ILE A 55 21.02 32.91 -28.75
CA ILE A 55 19.70 33.14 -29.39
C ILE A 55 18.89 34.17 -28.62
N LEU A 56 18.85 34.11 -27.29
CA LEU A 56 18.13 35.10 -26.46
C LEU A 56 18.73 36.50 -26.62
N LEU A 57 20.06 36.61 -26.65
CA LEU A 57 20.75 37.88 -26.92
C LEU A 57 20.44 38.41 -28.33
N ALA A 58 20.43 37.52 -29.33
CA ALA A 58 20.06 37.88 -30.70
C ALA A 58 18.63 38.43 -30.78
N ILE A 59 17.66 37.74 -30.16
CA ILE A 59 16.25 38.15 -30.12
C ILE A 59 16.13 39.55 -29.49
N LEU A 60 16.84 39.78 -28.39
CA LEU A 60 16.84 41.05 -27.67
C LEU A 60 17.39 42.20 -28.55
N LEU A 61 18.53 42.00 -29.22
CA LEU A 61 19.16 43.03 -30.05
C LEU A 61 18.41 43.35 -31.35
N VAL A 62 17.76 42.35 -31.98
CA VAL A 62 16.96 42.59 -33.19
C VAL A 62 15.56 43.08 -32.84
N GLY A 63 14.95 42.58 -31.76
CA GLY A 63 13.61 42.99 -31.32
C GLY A 63 13.55 44.39 -30.71
N PHE A 64 14.63 44.80 -30.03
CA PHE A 64 14.73 46.09 -29.34
C PHE A 64 16.02 46.82 -29.76
N PRO A 65 16.10 47.32 -31.00
CA PRO A 65 17.31 47.95 -31.53
C PRO A 65 17.71 49.23 -30.79
N ASP A 66 16.80 49.82 -30.00
CA ASP A 66 17.04 50.99 -29.15
C ASP A 66 17.90 50.69 -27.90
N LEU A 67 18.19 49.42 -27.62
CA LEU A 67 19.04 49.01 -26.50
C LEU A 67 20.51 49.40 -26.68
N LEU A 68 20.96 49.61 -27.92
CA LEU A 68 22.27 50.16 -28.20
C LEU A 68 22.14 51.58 -28.76
N PRO A 69 23.12 52.47 -28.48
CA PRO A 69 23.12 53.84 -29.01
C PRO A 69 23.03 53.90 -30.54
N ASP A 70 23.58 52.89 -31.22
CA ASP A 70 23.50 52.75 -32.67
C ASP A 70 22.58 51.57 -33.05
N LYS A 71 21.38 51.91 -33.55
CA LYS A 71 20.36 50.96 -33.98
C LYS A 71 20.80 50.06 -35.13
N ALA A 72 21.62 50.59 -36.04
CA ALA A 72 22.13 49.83 -37.17
C ALA A 72 23.11 48.76 -36.69
N ASN A 73 23.97 49.11 -35.72
CA ASN A 73 24.85 48.15 -35.06
C ASN A 73 24.07 47.11 -34.25
N SER A 74 23.01 47.49 -33.52
CA SER A 74 22.16 46.52 -32.81
C SER A 74 21.57 45.47 -33.73
N THR A 75 20.99 45.91 -34.84
CA THR A 75 20.39 45.01 -35.82
C THR A 75 21.45 44.12 -36.48
N LEU A 76 22.63 44.68 -36.79
CA LEU A 76 23.74 43.93 -37.38
C LEU A 76 24.29 42.87 -36.44
N TYR A 77 24.55 43.21 -35.17
CA TYR A 77 25.05 42.27 -34.17
C TYR A 77 24.00 41.22 -33.80
N GLY A 78 22.73 41.61 -33.69
CA GLY A 78 21.64 40.67 -33.46
C GLY A 78 21.55 39.60 -34.56
N LYS A 79 21.73 39.97 -35.83
CA LYS A 79 21.81 38.99 -36.94
C LYS A 79 23.03 38.09 -36.87
N ASP A 80 24.20 38.66 -36.54
CA ASP A 80 25.44 37.89 -36.36
C ASP A 80 25.29 36.86 -35.23
N PHE A 81 24.66 37.24 -34.12
CA PHE A 81 24.35 36.33 -33.02
C PHE A 81 23.27 35.31 -33.40
N LEU A 82 22.24 35.68 -34.16
CA LEU A 82 21.22 34.73 -34.59
C LEU A 82 21.82 33.62 -35.47
N LEU A 83 22.75 33.97 -36.37
CA LEU A 83 23.51 33.01 -37.16
C LEU A 83 24.34 32.06 -36.28
N LEU A 84 25.10 32.62 -35.33
CA LEU A 84 25.94 31.83 -34.43
C LEU A 84 25.11 30.93 -33.49
N GLY A 85 23.98 31.44 -33.03
CA GLY A 85 23.02 30.73 -32.18
C GLY A 85 22.37 29.57 -32.92
N ALA A 86 21.84 29.80 -34.13
CA ALA A 86 21.28 28.74 -34.97
C ALA A 86 22.34 27.68 -35.32
N PHE A 87 23.57 28.12 -35.63
CA PHE A 87 24.69 27.22 -35.92
C PHE A 87 25.04 26.30 -34.74
N THR A 88 25.22 26.87 -33.55
CA THR A 88 25.53 26.08 -32.32
C THR A 88 24.35 25.23 -31.86
N ALA A 89 23.11 25.68 -32.10
CA ALA A 89 21.90 24.90 -31.82
C ALA A 89 21.85 23.62 -32.66
N GLY A 90 22.29 23.67 -33.92
CA GLY A 90 22.35 22.50 -34.80
C GLY A 90 23.22 21.37 -34.23
N PHE A 91 24.42 21.68 -33.77
CA PHE A 91 25.31 20.68 -33.13
C PHE A 91 24.73 20.15 -31.81
N THR A 92 24.10 21.03 -31.03
CA THR A 92 23.45 20.66 -29.77
C THR A 92 22.29 19.69 -30.01
N VAL A 93 21.47 19.93 -31.04
CA VAL A 93 20.37 19.04 -31.45
C VAL A 93 20.89 17.70 -31.95
N ILE A 94 21.95 17.68 -32.74
CA ILE A 94 22.57 16.41 -33.19
C ILE A 94 23.03 15.60 -31.98
N ALA A 95 23.73 16.21 -31.03
CA ALA A 95 24.14 15.54 -29.79
C ALA A 95 22.91 15.02 -29.00
N GLY A 96 21.84 15.81 -28.92
CA GLY A 96 20.61 15.41 -28.22
C GLY A 96 19.89 14.22 -28.88
N LEU A 97 19.81 14.18 -30.22
CA LEU A 97 19.23 13.05 -30.97
C LEU A 97 20.04 11.76 -30.81
N LEU A 98 21.36 11.87 -30.67
CA LEU A 98 22.22 10.72 -30.38
C LEU A 98 22.02 10.24 -28.94
N LEU A 99 21.91 11.17 -27.98
CA LEU A 99 21.69 10.88 -26.57
C LEU A 99 20.31 10.26 -26.31
N SER A 100 19.28 10.61 -27.07
CA SER A 100 17.91 10.11 -26.88
C SER A 100 17.74 8.62 -27.15
N HIS A 101 18.76 7.93 -27.68
CA HIS A 101 18.77 6.48 -27.86
C HIS A 101 19.16 5.72 -26.57
N GLU A 102 19.67 6.41 -25.54
CA GLU A 102 19.89 5.81 -24.23
C GLU A 102 18.56 5.57 -23.49
N THR A 103 18.46 4.47 -22.76
CA THR A 103 17.27 4.11 -21.97
C THR A 103 17.21 4.86 -20.63
N GLY A 104 16.03 4.93 -20.02
CA GLY A 104 15.88 5.47 -18.64
C GLY A 104 15.38 6.91 -18.52
N TYR A 105 14.87 7.50 -19.62
CA TYR A 105 14.18 8.80 -19.61
C TYR A 105 12.66 8.63 -19.73
N ASP A 106 11.92 9.59 -19.17
CA ASP A 106 10.47 9.68 -19.35
C ASP A 106 10.11 9.87 -20.83
N LYS A 107 9.27 8.98 -21.37
CA LYS A 107 8.97 8.95 -22.81
C LYS A 107 8.21 10.20 -23.27
N GLU A 108 7.35 10.76 -22.43
CA GLU A 108 6.53 11.91 -22.79
C GLU A 108 7.33 13.21 -22.71
N ALA A 109 8.07 13.42 -21.61
CA ALA A 109 8.95 14.58 -21.46
C ALA A 109 10.04 14.58 -22.53
N LEU A 110 10.65 13.41 -22.84
CA LEU A 110 11.63 13.27 -23.90
C LEU A 110 11.03 13.59 -25.28
N TYR A 111 9.82 13.12 -25.56
CA TYR A 111 9.12 13.42 -26.80
C TYR A 111 8.95 14.94 -26.99
N TRP A 112 8.38 15.62 -26.00
CA TRP A 112 8.17 17.07 -26.08
C TRP A 112 9.47 17.87 -26.09
N HIS A 113 10.47 17.47 -25.32
CA HIS A 113 11.79 18.11 -25.33
C HIS A 113 12.47 17.97 -26.69
N LYS A 114 12.40 16.80 -27.32
CA LYS A 114 12.96 16.55 -28.67
C LYS A 114 12.35 17.50 -29.70
N TRP A 115 11.02 17.57 -29.76
CA TRP A 115 10.33 18.37 -30.76
C TRP A 115 10.43 19.88 -30.54
N THR A 116 10.37 20.33 -29.29
CA THR A 116 10.59 21.75 -28.97
C THR A 116 12.03 22.19 -29.30
N SER A 117 13.03 21.33 -29.04
CA SER A 117 14.44 21.60 -29.37
C SER A 117 14.71 21.62 -30.88
N LEU A 118 14.11 20.70 -31.64
CA LEU A 118 14.12 20.74 -33.11
C LEU A 118 13.44 22.02 -33.64
N GLY A 119 12.33 22.41 -33.01
CA GLY A 119 11.62 23.65 -33.28
C GLY A 119 12.53 24.88 -33.11
N ILE A 120 13.28 24.98 -32.00
CA ILE A 120 14.23 26.08 -31.77
C ILE A 120 15.27 26.16 -32.89
N PHE A 121 15.87 25.03 -33.29
CA PHE A 121 16.89 25.00 -34.34
C PHE A 121 16.33 25.43 -35.71
N TRP A 122 15.19 24.87 -36.13
CA TRP A 122 14.60 25.22 -37.42
C TRP A 122 14.02 26.62 -37.44
N LEU A 123 13.34 27.06 -36.37
CA LEU A 123 12.78 28.40 -36.28
C LEU A 123 13.88 29.47 -36.18
N SER A 124 14.97 29.23 -35.45
CA SER A 124 16.12 30.16 -35.42
C SER A 124 16.81 30.24 -36.78
N SER A 125 16.96 29.11 -37.49
CA SER A 125 17.49 29.07 -38.86
C SER A 125 16.59 29.84 -39.84
N LEU A 126 15.28 29.58 -39.82
CA LEU A 126 14.31 30.31 -40.65
C LEU A 126 14.30 31.80 -40.29
N PHE A 127 14.33 32.13 -39.00
CA PHE A 127 14.36 33.52 -38.56
C PHE A 127 15.58 34.23 -39.13
N TYR A 128 16.77 33.62 -39.07
CA TYR A 128 17.99 34.16 -39.69
C TYR A 128 17.84 34.40 -41.20
N TYR A 129 17.33 33.43 -41.97
CA TYR A 129 17.22 33.58 -43.43
C TYR A 129 16.17 34.60 -43.88
N PHE A 130 15.13 34.84 -43.07
CA PHE A 130 14.00 35.68 -43.44
C PHE A 130 13.92 37.02 -42.70
N ILE A 131 14.80 37.28 -41.73
CA ILE A 131 14.80 38.50 -40.90
C ILE A 131 14.78 39.79 -41.74
N ASP A 132 15.51 39.84 -42.85
CA ASP A 132 15.60 40.99 -43.75
C ASP A 132 14.31 41.27 -44.53
N ARG A 133 13.44 40.26 -44.65
CA ARG A 133 12.16 40.35 -45.36
C ARG A 133 10.99 40.66 -44.44
N GLN A 134 11.19 40.65 -43.11
CA GLN A 134 10.13 40.85 -42.14
C GLN A 134 9.97 42.33 -41.76
N ARG A 135 8.71 42.73 -41.51
CA ARG A 135 8.42 44.03 -40.88
C ARG A 135 8.86 44.02 -39.40
N PRO A 136 9.14 45.18 -38.79
CA PRO A 136 9.58 45.26 -37.39
C PRO A 136 8.66 44.55 -36.40
N LEU A 137 7.34 44.60 -36.62
CA LEU A 137 6.37 43.88 -35.78
C LEU A 137 6.51 42.36 -35.93
N GLY A 138 6.75 41.86 -37.15
CA GLY A 138 6.97 40.43 -37.40
C GLY A 138 8.22 39.90 -36.69
N ILE A 139 9.30 40.69 -36.71
CA ILE A 139 10.55 40.37 -35.99
C ILE A 139 10.29 40.22 -34.49
N LYS A 140 9.52 41.14 -33.88
CA LYS A 140 9.18 41.06 -32.45
C LYS A 140 8.34 39.82 -32.13
N ILE A 141 7.35 39.52 -32.96
CA ILE A 141 6.47 38.35 -32.77
C ILE A 141 7.27 37.06 -32.89
N SER A 142 8.03 36.89 -33.99
CA SER A 142 8.88 35.71 -34.21
C SER A 142 9.94 35.56 -33.12
N GLY A 143 10.57 36.65 -32.70
CA GLY A 143 11.54 36.66 -31.60
C GLY A 143 10.93 36.25 -30.26
N THR A 144 9.75 36.79 -29.93
CA THR A 144 9.04 36.44 -28.68
C THR A 144 8.62 34.98 -28.67
N PHE A 145 8.08 34.49 -29.79
CA PHE A 145 7.70 33.09 -29.93
C PHE A 145 8.90 32.16 -29.79
N LEU A 146 10.04 32.49 -30.43
CA LEU A 146 11.28 31.72 -30.29
C LEU A 146 11.79 31.72 -28.85
N ALA A 147 11.74 32.86 -28.14
CA ALA A 147 12.12 32.95 -26.73
C ALA A 147 11.24 32.08 -25.82
N LEU A 148 9.92 32.07 -26.05
CA LEU A 148 8.99 31.21 -25.29
C LEU A 148 9.30 29.73 -25.50
N ILE A 149 9.56 29.30 -26.74
CA ILE A 149 9.93 27.91 -27.01
C ILE A 149 11.25 27.54 -26.32
N VAL A 150 12.25 28.44 -26.30
CA VAL A 150 13.51 28.23 -25.57
C VAL A 150 13.25 27.99 -24.07
N ILE A 151 12.36 28.78 -23.46
CA ILE A 151 11.99 28.61 -22.04
C ILE A 151 11.29 27.27 -21.81
N VAL A 152 10.31 26.91 -22.64
CA VAL A 152 9.57 25.64 -22.54
C VAL A 152 10.49 24.43 -22.74
N SER A 153 11.33 24.45 -23.78
CA SER A 153 12.32 23.40 -24.03
C SER A 153 13.31 23.26 -22.87
N GLY A 154 13.78 24.38 -22.29
CA GLY A 154 14.64 24.38 -21.12
C GLY A 154 13.98 23.77 -19.88
N HIS A 155 12.69 24.06 -19.64
CA HIS A 155 11.91 23.43 -18.56
C HIS A 155 11.78 21.92 -18.77
N LEU A 156 11.45 21.48 -19.98
CA LEU A 156 11.37 20.06 -20.33
C LEU A 156 12.74 19.35 -20.23
N GLY A 157 13.84 20.04 -20.56
CA GLY A 157 15.19 19.50 -20.37
C GLY A 157 15.56 19.34 -18.90
N ALA A 158 15.14 20.30 -18.06
CA ALA A 158 15.31 20.22 -16.61
C ALA A 158 14.46 19.09 -16.00
N SER A 159 13.25 18.85 -16.49
CA SER A 159 12.39 17.76 -15.97
C SER A 159 12.97 16.38 -16.27
N ILE A 160 13.58 16.18 -17.44
CA ILE A 160 14.26 14.93 -17.83
C ILE A 160 15.46 14.64 -16.91
N THR A 161 16.23 15.67 -16.56
CA THR A 161 17.51 15.52 -15.83
C THR A 161 17.33 15.54 -14.32
N HIS A 162 16.52 16.46 -13.81
CA HIS A 162 16.36 16.73 -12.38
C HIS A 162 14.99 16.28 -11.81
N GLY A 163 14.07 15.84 -12.67
CA GLY A 163 12.73 15.40 -12.29
C GLY A 163 11.66 16.48 -12.46
N GLU A 164 10.42 16.04 -12.58
CA GLU A 164 9.24 16.91 -12.57
C GLU A 164 9.26 17.86 -11.37
N ASN A 165 8.85 19.10 -11.62
CA ASN A 165 8.82 20.19 -10.64
C ASN A 165 10.18 20.67 -10.12
N PHE A 166 11.33 20.27 -10.66
CA PHE A 166 12.65 20.76 -10.17
C PHE A 166 12.74 22.29 -10.04
N ILE A 167 12.18 23.03 -11.00
CA ILE A 167 12.19 24.51 -11.00
C ILE A 167 11.16 25.08 -10.01
N THR A 168 10.01 24.41 -9.83
CA THR A 168 8.91 24.87 -8.98
C THR A 168 8.98 24.31 -7.55
N ALA A 169 9.83 23.32 -7.29
CA ALA A 169 9.97 22.65 -6.01
C ALA A 169 10.24 23.62 -4.83
N PRO A 170 11.04 24.70 -4.97
CA PRO A 170 11.20 25.68 -3.89
C PRO A 170 9.95 26.53 -3.60
N LEU A 171 9.04 26.63 -4.57
CA LEU A 171 7.78 27.37 -4.45
C LEU A 171 6.64 26.48 -3.93
N GLU A 172 6.76 25.17 -4.11
CA GLU A 172 5.88 24.19 -3.49
C GLU A 172 6.15 24.16 -1.98
N LYS A 173 5.27 24.78 -1.20
CA LYS A 173 5.18 24.46 0.23
C LYS A 173 4.77 23.00 0.31
N LYS A 174 5.73 22.08 0.53
CA LYS A 174 5.41 20.75 1.01
C LYS A 174 4.72 20.93 2.36
N GLU A 175 3.39 20.82 2.37
CA GLU A 175 2.66 20.57 3.59
C GLU A 175 3.19 19.22 4.10
N THR A 176 4.13 19.26 5.04
CA THR A 176 4.34 18.13 5.92
C THR A 176 2.98 17.83 6.52
N GLN A 177 2.33 16.75 6.07
CA GLN A 177 1.13 16.25 6.73
C GLN A 177 1.51 16.04 8.19
N THR A 178 1.04 16.95 9.04
CA THR A 178 1.24 16.88 10.49
C THR A 178 0.23 15.90 11.03
N VAL A 179 0.50 14.61 10.78
CA VAL A 179 -0.30 13.53 11.33
C VAL A 179 0.11 13.36 12.79
N SER A 180 -0.90 13.30 13.66
CA SER A 180 -0.69 13.05 15.08
C SER A 180 -0.12 11.65 15.30
N LEU A 181 0.60 11.41 16.40
CA LEU A 181 1.19 10.09 16.68
C LEU A 181 0.13 8.97 16.69
N GLU A 182 -1.10 9.30 17.11
CA GLU A 182 -2.25 8.38 17.15
C GLU A 182 -2.78 7.97 15.76
N GLU A 183 -2.51 8.79 14.76
CA GLU A 183 -2.96 8.60 13.38
C GLU A 183 -1.80 8.20 12.46
N ALA A 184 -0.56 8.29 12.92
CA ALA A 184 0.62 8.01 12.15
C ALA A 184 0.70 6.53 11.77
N GLU A 185 0.63 6.25 10.47
CA GLU A 185 0.98 4.96 9.86
C GLU A 185 2.49 4.81 9.64
N VAL A 186 2.99 3.60 9.84
CA VAL A 186 4.42 3.27 9.74
C VAL A 186 4.95 3.58 8.35
N PHE A 187 4.37 3.01 7.29
CA PHE A 187 4.91 3.23 5.96
C PHE A 187 4.65 4.66 5.47
N THR A 188 3.40 5.10 5.47
CA THR A 188 2.98 6.39 4.92
C THR A 188 3.67 7.59 5.57
N HIS A 189 3.85 7.57 6.90
CA HIS A 189 4.32 8.74 7.64
C HIS A 189 5.75 8.62 8.17
N VAL A 190 6.28 7.39 8.35
CA VAL A 190 7.66 7.19 8.82
C VAL A 190 8.61 6.89 7.66
N ILE A 191 8.26 5.95 6.79
CA ILE A 191 9.17 5.40 5.77
C ILE A 191 9.09 6.17 4.45
N TYR A 192 7.88 6.37 3.93
CA TYR A 192 7.65 6.98 2.62
C TYR A 192 8.29 8.36 2.47
N PRO A 193 8.29 9.26 3.48
CA PRO A 193 8.98 10.55 3.35
C PRO A 193 10.50 10.42 3.15
N ILE A 194 11.14 9.37 3.68
CA ILE A 194 12.57 9.11 3.45
C ILE A 194 12.74 8.66 2.00
N ILE A 195 11.92 7.71 1.54
CA ILE A 195 11.95 7.19 0.17
C ILE A 195 11.69 8.30 -0.86
N GLU A 196 10.68 9.14 -0.61
CA GLU A 196 10.31 10.25 -1.47
C GLU A 196 11.47 11.22 -1.68
N ASN A 197 12.13 11.61 -0.58
CA ASN A 197 13.16 12.63 -0.64
C ASN A 197 14.53 12.09 -1.08
N LYS A 198 14.84 10.81 -0.82
CA LYS A 198 16.17 10.23 -1.06
C LYS A 198 16.22 9.34 -2.31
N CYS A 199 15.12 8.66 -2.65
CA CYS A 199 15.13 7.58 -3.64
C CYS A 199 14.31 7.89 -4.90
N LEU A 200 13.15 8.54 -4.78
CA LEU A 200 12.22 8.71 -5.92
C LEU A 200 12.73 9.62 -7.04
N SER A 201 13.80 10.38 -6.84
CA SER A 201 14.42 11.14 -7.95
C SER A 201 14.95 10.23 -9.07
N CYS A 202 15.25 8.95 -8.76
CA CYS A 202 15.82 7.97 -9.68
C CYS A 202 15.08 6.62 -9.73
N HIS A 203 14.15 6.35 -8.80
CA HIS A 203 13.40 5.09 -8.68
C HIS A 203 11.88 5.32 -8.64
N LYS A 204 11.36 6.04 -9.62
CA LYS A 204 9.92 6.34 -9.78
C LYS A 204 9.41 5.92 -11.15
N ALA A 205 8.10 5.99 -11.39
CA ALA A 205 7.49 5.59 -12.66
C ALA A 205 8.19 6.20 -13.91
N SER A 206 8.51 7.49 -13.87
CA SER A 206 9.15 8.24 -14.95
C SER A 206 10.66 8.05 -15.07
N LYS A 207 11.31 7.42 -14.07
CA LYS A 207 12.76 7.14 -14.07
C LYS A 207 13.05 5.94 -13.19
N GLN A 208 13.39 4.81 -13.82
CA GLN A 208 13.58 3.51 -13.16
C GLN A 208 15.01 3.01 -13.39
N LYS A 209 15.99 3.62 -12.71
CA LYS A 209 17.37 3.11 -12.78
C LYS A 209 17.44 1.69 -12.20
N GLY A 210 18.07 0.77 -12.93
CA GLY A 210 18.15 -0.66 -12.56
C GLY A 210 16.78 -1.37 -12.51
N GLU A 211 15.81 -0.90 -13.30
CA GLU A 211 14.39 -1.32 -13.30
C GLU A 211 13.70 -1.25 -11.93
N LEU A 212 14.29 -0.53 -10.98
CA LEU A 212 13.77 -0.41 -9.62
C LEU A 212 12.78 0.75 -9.50
N ARG A 213 11.62 0.46 -8.93
CA ARG A 213 10.56 1.41 -8.59
C ARG A 213 10.24 1.33 -7.10
N MET A 214 10.10 2.48 -6.43
CA MET A 214 9.98 2.58 -4.97
C MET A 214 8.80 3.42 -4.48
N ASP A 215 7.88 3.79 -5.37
CA ASP A 215 6.74 4.67 -5.06
C ASP A 215 5.59 3.96 -4.34
N THR A 216 5.56 2.62 -4.33
CA THR A 216 4.60 1.84 -3.54
C THR A 216 5.30 0.66 -2.83
N PRO A 217 4.73 0.12 -1.75
CA PRO A 217 5.28 -1.05 -1.08
C PRO A 217 5.44 -2.27 -2.00
N GLU A 218 4.47 -2.51 -2.90
CA GLU A 218 4.50 -3.63 -3.83
C GLU A 218 5.70 -3.56 -4.77
N HIS A 219 6.04 -2.35 -5.23
CA HIS A 219 7.22 -2.15 -6.08
C HIS A 219 8.53 -2.32 -5.31
N LEU A 220 8.59 -1.90 -4.04
CA LEU A 220 9.75 -2.13 -3.16
C LEU A 220 10.03 -3.62 -2.94
N PHE A 221 8.98 -4.41 -2.71
CA PHE A 221 9.10 -5.86 -2.52
C PHE A 221 9.41 -6.60 -3.82
N LYS A 222 8.88 -6.12 -4.95
CA LYS A 222 9.20 -6.67 -6.26
C LYS A 222 10.68 -6.45 -6.63
N GLY A 223 11.23 -5.29 -6.30
CA GLY A 223 12.60 -4.92 -6.62
C GLY A 223 12.85 -4.65 -8.11
N GLY A 224 14.13 -4.63 -8.49
CA GLY A 224 14.60 -4.34 -9.85
C GLY A 224 15.42 -5.48 -10.45
N GLU A 225 16.32 -5.15 -11.38
CA GLU A 225 17.17 -6.12 -12.11
C GLU A 225 18.02 -7.01 -11.19
N SER A 226 18.41 -6.49 -10.02
CA SER A 226 19.25 -7.19 -9.05
C SER A 226 18.47 -8.05 -8.04
N GLY A 227 17.13 -8.04 -8.10
CA GLY A 227 16.24 -8.74 -7.15
C GLY A 227 15.47 -7.79 -6.22
N PRO A 228 14.78 -8.34 -5.20
CA PRO A 228 13.98 -7.58 -4.23
C PRO A 228 14.79 -6.49 -3.54
N ALA A 229 14.27 -5.26 -3.50
CA ALA A 229 14.94 -4.19 -2.75
C ALA A 229 14.80 -4.40 -1.24
N VAL A 230 13.64 -4.92 -0.81
CA VAL A 230 13.31 -5.19 0.59
C VAL A 230 12.87 -6.64 0.77
N GLU A 231 13.52 -7.34 1.67
CA GLU A 231 13.15 -8.66 2.15
C GLU A 231 12.63 -8.56 3.60
N PRO A 232 11.31 -8.72 3.83
CA PRO A 232 10.72 -8.64 5.17
C PRO A 232 11.41 -9.57 6.18
N PHE A 233 11.68 -9.04 7.38
CA PHE A 233 12.39 -9.71 8.49
C PHE A 233 13.87 -10.03 8.24
N ASP A 234 14.41 -9.68 7.07
CA ASP A 234 15.82 -9.92 6.72
C ASP A 234 16.50 -8.63 6.23
N SER A 235 16.78 -7.74 7.20
CA SER A 235 17.52 -6.51 6.94
C SER A 235 18.92 -6.79 6.38
N LYS A 236 19.58 -7.90 6.78
CA LYS A 236 20.95 -8.21 6.36
C LYS A 236 21.02 -8.62 4.88
N ASN A 237 20.01 -9.33 4.38
CA ASN A 237 20.01 -9.78 2.99
C ASN A 237 19.31 -8.81 2.03
N SER A 238 18.45 -7.93 2.53
CA SER A 238 17.81 -6.87 1.76
C SER A 238 18.81 -5.99 1.00
N LEU A 239 18.63 -5.85 -0.32
CA LEU A 239 19.51 -5.06 -1.16
C LEU A 239 19.52 -3.58 -0.76
N MET A 240 18.37 -3.04 -0.34
CA MET A 240 18.28 -1.64 0.11
C MET A 240 19.24 -1.38 1.27
N THR A 241 19.20 -2.19 2.32
CA THR A 241 20.12 -2.10 3.47
C THR A 241 21.58 -2.20 3.05
N LYS A 242 21.90 -3.11 2.12
CA LYS A 242 23.28 -3.28 1.64
C LYS A 242 23.76 -2.01 0.95
N ARG A 243 22.95 -1.45 0.04
CA ARG A 243 23.31 -0.30 -0.80
C ARG A 243 23.41 1.01 -0.01
N ILE A 244 22.54 1.24 0.99
CA ILE A 244 22.56 2.47 1.80
C ILE A 244 23.69 2.53 2.84
N ASN A 245 24.27 1.38 3.16
CA ASN A 245 25.34 1.23 4.16
C ASN A 245 26.74 1.07 3.53
N LEU A 246 26.86 1.19 2.21
CA LEU A 246 28.15 1.22 1.54
C LEU A 246 28.88 2.56 1.81
N PRO A 247 30.22 2.60 1.65
CA PRO A 247 30.95 3.86 1.57
C PRO A 247 30.42 4.73 0.43
N GLU A 248 30.39 6.06 0.61
CA GLU A 248 29.82 6.96 -0.40
C GLU A 248 30.57 6.91 -1.75
N GLU A 249 31.85 6.52 -1.71
CA GLU A 249 32.70 6.37 -2.89
C GLU A 249 32.45 5.06 -3.67
N ASP A 250 31.65 4.13 -3.12
CA ASP A 250 31.33 2.87 -3.77
C ASP A 250 30.34 3.11 -4.92
N GLU A 251 30.58 2.49 -6.09
CA GLU A 251 29.74 2.65 -7.28
C GLU A 251 28.30 2.15 -7.07
N ASP A 252 28.13 1.23 -6.13
CA ASP A 252 26.86 0.65 -5.75
C ASP A 252 26.19 1.40 -4.58
N HIS A 253 26.83 2.42 -4.02
CA HIS A 253 26.26 3.21 -2.94
C HIS A 253 25.01 3.97 -3.39
N MET A 254 23.98 3.94 -2.56
CA MET A 254 22.71 4.62 -2.84
C MET A 254 22.27 5.48 -1.65
N PRO A 255 21.89 6.76 -1.86
CA PRO A 255 21.94 7.52 -3.12
C PRO A 255 23.37 7.78 -3.63
N PRO A 256 23.59 7.92 -4.95
CA PRO A 256 24.92 8.15 -5.50
C PRO A 256 25.50 9.51 -5.09
N GLU A 257 26.82 9.66 -5.21
CA GLU A 257 27.54 10.90 -4.90
C GLU A 257 26.86 12.14 -5.53
N GLY A 258 26.72 13.21 -4.76
CA GLY A 258 26.08 14.46 -5.18
C GLY A 258 24.55 14.45 -5.12
N LYS A 259 23.91 13.37 -4.64
CA LYS A 259 22.49 13.34 -4.28
C LYS A 259 22.27 13.52 -2.77
N PRO A 260 21.06 13.90 -2.33
CA PRO A 260 20.76 13.99 -0.91
C PRO A 260 20.98 12.65 -0.20
N GLN A 261 22.02 12.55 0.61
CA GLN A 261 22.37 11.33 1.35
C GLN A 261 21.42 11.07 2.52
N LEU A 262 21.31 9.80 2.94
CA LEU A 262 20.61 9.44 4.17
C LEU A 262 21.45 9.80 5.39
N THR A 263 20.79 10.33 6.42
CA THR A 263 21.36 10.46 7.76
C THR A 263 21.42 9.10 8.47
N GLU A 264 22.28 8.98 9.47
CA GLU A 264 22.37 7.75 10.28
C GLU A 264 21.05 7.38 10.97
N GLU A 265 20.23 8.38 11.32
CA GLU A 265 18.89 8.16 11.86
C GLU A 265 17.93 7.59 10.80
N GLU A 266 17.96 8.11 9.57
CA GLU A 266 17.14 7.59 8.48
C GLU A 266 17.55 6.15 8.09
N LYS A 267 18.85 5.85 8.05
CA LYS A 267 19.36 4.49 7.83
C LYS A 267 18.86 3.53 8.92
N ALA A 268 19.01 3.92 10.19
CA ALA A 268 18.55 3.12 11.31
C ALA A 268 17.03 2.87 11.27
N ILE A 269 16.24 3.85 10.86
CA ILE A 269 14.78 3.70 10.68
C ILE A 269 14.47 2.67 9.60
N LEU A 270 15.13 2.75 8.44
CA LEU A 270 14.93 1.79 7.36
C LEU A 270 15.36 0.37 7.75
N ASP A 271 16.52 0.22 8.39
CA ASP A 271 17.03 -1.08 8.83
C ASP A 271 16.11 -1.73 9.86
N ALA A 272 15.64 -0.95 10.84
CA ALA A 272 14.68 -1.40 11.84
C ALA A 272 13.33 -1.76 11.22
N TRP A 273 12.84 -0.97 10.27
CA TRP A 273 11.58 -1.25 9.56
C TRP A 273 11.62 -2.58 8.81
N ILE A 274 12.70 -2.82 8.06
CA ILE A 274 12.88 -4.08 7.32
C ILE A 274 13.00 -5.25 8.29
N GLY A 275 13.82 -5.10 9.35
CA GLY A 275 14.02 -6.12 10.38
C GLY A 275 12.74 -6.47 11.14
N SER A 276 11.82 -5.53 11.30
CA SER A 276 10.50 -5.73 11.91
C SER A 276 9.43 -6.27 10.94
N GLY A 277 9.81 -6.69 9.74
CA GLY A 277 8.89 -7.30 8.77
C GLY A 277 8.38 -6.36 7.68
N ALA A 278 8.99 -5.18 7.51
CA ALA A 278 8.64 -4.20 6.50
C ALA A 278 7.14 -3.83 6.48
N ILE A 279 6.60 -3.54 7.67
CA ILE A 279 5.16 -3.30 7.91
C ILE A 279 4.64 -2.10 7.10
N THR A 280 3.52 -2.28 6.40
CA THR A 280 2.97 -1.28 5.46
C THR A 280 1.67 -0.64 5.90
N ASP A 281 0.85 -1.36 6.66
CA ASP A 281 -0.57 -1.07 6.89
C ASP A 281 -0.92 -0.82 8.37
N GLN A 282 0.08 -0.74 9.24
CA GLN A 282 -0.13 -0.51 10.68
C GLN A 282 0.16 0.93 11.10
N LYS A 283 -0.56 1.35 12.15
CA LYS A 283 -0.24 2.56 12.91
C LYS A 283 1.00 2.36 13.77
N VAL A 284 1.76 3.43 13.98
CA VAL A 284 2.97 3.45 14.82
C VAL A 284 2.65 2.99 16.24
N LEU A 285 1.51 3.41 16.81
CA LEU A 285 1.08 2.97 18.15
C LEU A 285 0.57 1.53 18.23
N ALA A 286 0.29 0.88 17.09
CA ALA A 286 -0.13 -0.52 17.07
C ALA A 286 1.05 -1.49 17.08
N LEU A 287 2.28 -0.98 16.95
CA LEU A 287 3.49 -1.78 17.03
C LEU A 287 3.72 -2.28 18.46
N ALA A 288 4.14 -3.53 18.61
CA ALA A 288 4.55 -4.07 19.90
C ALA A 288 5.80 -3.34 20.43
N ASP A 289 5.89 -3.15 21.74
CA ASP A 289 7.03 -2.51 22.44
C ASP A 289 8.38 -3.19 22.17
N THR A 290 8.37 -4.43 21.66
CA THR A 290 9.57 -5.21 21.28
C THR A 290 10.08 -4.91 19.86
N SER A 291 9.34 -4.12 19.07
CA SER A 291 9.72 -3.79 17.70
C SER A 291 10.80 -2.70 17.68
N SER A 292 11.93 -2.97 17.02
CA SER A 292 13.08 -2.05 16.95
C SER A 292 12.76 -0.70 16.29
N ILE A 293 11.76 -0.66 15.41
CA ILE A 293 11.33 0.57 14.73
C ILE A 293 10.49 1.49 15.63
N TYR A 294 9.78 0.96 16.62
CA TYR A 294 8.87 1.71 17.48
C TYR A 294 9.51 2.94 18.16
N PRO A 295 10.65 2.83 18.87
CA PRO A 295 11.28 3.98 19.51
C PRO A 295 11.80 5.03 18.50
N LEU A 296 12.23 4.58 17.32
CA LEU A 296 12.71 5.47 16.25
C LEU A 296 11.56 6.22 15.58
N ALA A 297 10.45 5.53 15.32
CA ALA A 297 9.23 6.12 14.78
C ALA A 297 8.66 7.18 15.72
N ILE A 298 8.54 6.89 17.02
CA ILE A 298 8.06 7.87 18.01
C ILE A 298 8.95 9.11 18.06
N LYS A 299 10.28 8.94 17.99
CA LYS A 299 11.23 10.06 18.00
C LYS A 299 11.01 11.02 16.83
N LYS A 300 10.63 10.51 15.66
CA LYS A 300 10.31 11.33 14.46
C LYS A 300 9.06 12.21 14.65
N PHE A 301 8.08 11.77 15.44
CA PHE A 301 6.88 12.56 15.75
C PHE A 301 7.05 13.48 16.96
N LYS A 302 8.26 13.59 17.55
CA LYS A 302 8.60 14.59 18.57
C LYS A 302 8.76 16.00 17.96
N SER A 303 7.74 16.49 17.28
CA SER A 303 7.32 17.87 17.52
C SER A 303 7.03 17.93 19.03
N ALA A 304 7.57 18.92 19.76
CA ALA A 304 7.47 18.94 21.23
C ALA A 304 6.05 18.53 21.68
N PRO A 305 5.91 17.45 22.48
CA PRO A 305 4.59 17.03 22.93
C PRO A 305 3.92 18.23 23.58
N LYS A 306 2.64 18.46 23.26
CA LYS A 306 1.87 19.54 23.87
C LYS A 306 2.02 19.40 25.38
N VAL A 307 2.67 20.37 26.01
CA VAL A 307 2.92 20.34 27.45
C VAL A 307 1.64 20.81 28.12
N TYR A 308 1.03 19.89 28.85
CA TYR A 308 -0.12 20.16 29.70
C TYR A 308 0.36 20.69 31.04
N THR A 309 -0.26 21.77 31.52
CA THR A 309 0.16 22.47 32.74
C THR A 309 -0.61 22.02 33.99
N PHE A 310 -1.61 21.16 33.83
CA PHE A 310 -2.38 20.60 34.93
C PHE A 310 -1.71 19.35 35.52
N GLU A 311 -1.95 19.11 36.80
CA GLU A 311 -1.39 17.96 37.53
C GLU A 311 -2.02 16.64 37.07
N ALA A 312 -1.23 15.56 37.12
CA ALA A 312 -1.69 14.23 36.78
C ALA A 312 -2.64 13.68 37.86
N VAL A 313 -3.66 12.93 37.44
CA VAL A 313 -4.58 12.23 38.34
C VAL A 313 -3.94 10.90 38.78
N SER A 314 -4.03 10.59 40.08
CA SER A 314 -3.52 9.32 40.61
C SER A 314 -4.33 8.12 40.12
N ASP A 315 -3.66 6.97 39.97
CA ASP A 315 -4.31 5.70 39.56
C ASP A 315 -5.49 5.29 40.46
N ALA A 316 -5.48 5.67 41.75
CA ALA A 316 -6.59 5.41 42.67
C ALA A 316 -7.94 6.05 42.23
N ILE A 317 -7.90 7.12 41.44
CA ILE A 317 -9.08 7.78 40.86
C ILE A 317 -9.37 7.22 39.46
N LEU A 318 -8.35 6.81 38.70
CA LEU A 318 -8.50 6.32 37.33
C LEU A 318 -9.01 4.88 37.26
N GLU A 319 -8.51 4.00 38.13
CA GLU A 319 -8.86 2.57 38.13
C GLU A 319 -10.38 2.32 38.28
N PRO A 320 -11.10 2.96 39.23
CA PRO A 320 -12.56 2.77 39.36
C PRO A 320 -13.37 3.27 38.16
N LEU A 321 -12.81 4.20 37.37
CA LEU A 321 -13.47 4.72 36.17
C LEU A 321 -13.34 3.76 34.99
N ASN A 322 -12.37 2.85 35.00
CA ASN A 322 -12.20 1.84 33.95
C ASN A 322 -13.13 0.64 34.16
N ASN A 323 -13.80 0.22 33.10
CA ASN A 323 -14.63 -0.99 33.10
C ASN A 323 -14.72 -1.59 31.68
N PHE A 324 -15.49 -2.67 31.50
CA PHE A 324 -15.64 -3.36 30.21
C PHE A 324 -16.14 -2.47 29.07
N TYR A 325 -16.86 -1.39 29.38
CA TYR A 325 -17.52 -0.50 28.41
C TYR A 325 -16.93 0.92 28.39
N ARG A 326 -15.97 1.23 29.26
CA ARG A 326 -15.33 2.54 29.36
C ARG A 326 -13.85 2.40 29.67
N LYS A 327 -13.02 3.03 28.85
CA LYS A 327 -11.57 3.13 29.05
C LYS A 327 -11.16 4.57 29.30
N VAL A 328 -10.48 4.81 30.41
CA VAL A 328 -9.84 6.08 30.78
C VAL A 328 -8.34 5.83 30.89
N GLN A 329 -7.54 6.52 30.09
CA GLN A 329 -6.09 6.33 30.08
C GLN A 329 -5.33 7.62 29.78
N PRO A 330 -4.09 7.78 30.28
CA PRO A 330 -3.19 8.85 29.84
C PRO A 330 -2.90 8.79 28.34
N LEU A 331 -2.69 9.96 27.71
CA LEU A 331 -2.26 10.05 26.31
C LEU A 331 -0.84 9.53 26.08
N GLY A 332 -0.03 9.43 27.13
CA GLY A 332 1.32 8.90 27.08
C GLY A 332 1.85 8.63 28.49
N ILE A 333 2.97 7.90 28.58
CA ILE A 333 3.52 7.36 29.84
C ILE A 333 3.73 8.44 30.93
N THR A 334 4.03 9.67 30.53
CA THR A 334 4.28 10.81 31.44
C THR A 334 3.28 11.96 31.26
N SER A 335 2.26 11.78 30.43
CA SER A 335 1.28 12.83 30.14
C SER A 335 0.25 12.91 31.25
N PRO A 336 -0.02 14.10 31.82
CA PRO A 336 -1.13 14.27 32.76
C PRO A 336 -2.49 14.27 32.04
N ALA A 337 -2.52 14.40 30.71
CA ALA A 337 -3.74 14.46 29.91
C ALA A 337 -4.33 13.08 29.63
N LEU A 338 -5.66 12.99 29.73
CA LEU A 338 -6.43 11.76 29.66
C LEU A 338 -7.26 11.70 28.38
N SER A 339 -7.42 10.48 27.86
CA SER A 339 -8.41 10.12 26.86
C SER A 339 -9.44 9.19 27.47
N VAL A 340 -10.71 9.43 27.14
CA VAL A 340 -11.85 8.61 27.54
C VAL A 340 -12.51 8.03 26.29
N SER A 341 -12.73 6.73 26.28
CA SER A 341 -13.40 6.02 25.18
C SER A 341 -14.49 5.11 25.71
N TYR A 342 -15.67 5.17 25.10
CA TYR A 342 -16.80 4.29 25.40
C TYR A 342 -17.01 3.23 24.32
N PHE A 343 -17.49 2.06 24.74
CA PHE A 343 -17.74 0.90 23.89
C PHE A 343 -19.05 0.22 24.29
N GLY A 344 -19.63 -0.57 23.38
CA GLY A 344 -20.79 -1.40 23.68
C GLY A 344 -22.12 -0.62 23.72
N ARG A 345 -22.63 -0.24 22.54
CA ARG A 345 -23.88 0.53 22.36
C ARG A 345 -25.06 0.03 23.19
N ALA A 346 -25.24 -1.29 23.31
CA ALA A 346 -26.37 -1.91 24.00
C ALA A 346 -26.35 -1.70 25.54
N ASN A 347 -25.18 -1.41 26.10
CA ASN A 347 -24.95 -1.29 27.55
C ASN A 347 -24.56 0.14 27.96
N PHE A 348 -24.61 1.09 27.02
CA PHE A 348 -24.24 2.46 27.28
C PHE A 348 -25.33 3.19 28.07
N ASP A 349 -24.94 3.78 29.20
CA ASP A 349 -25.77 4.68 30.00
C ASP A 349 -25.25 6.12 29.87
N PRO A 350 -26.03 7.07 29.31
CA PRO A 350 -25.65 8.48 29.23
C PRO A 350 -25.31 9.13 30.58
N GLU A 351 -25.92 8.68 31.69
CA GLU A 351 -25.64 9.24 33.02
C GLU A 351 -24.21 8.95 33.48
N SER A 352 -23.58 7.89 32.95
CA SER A 352 -22.19 7.54 33.26
C SER A 352 -21.18 8.62 32.87
N LEU A 353 -21.53 9.58 32.02
CA LEU A 353 -20.69 10.74 31.71
C LEU A 353 -20.47 11.62 32.95
N ASN A 354 -21.42 11.64 33.89
CA ASN A 354 -21.33 12.43 35.12
C ASN A 354 -20.28 11.85 36.10
N GLU A 355 -20.01 10.54 36.00
CA GLU A 355 -18.97 9.88 36.80
C GLU A 355 -17.55 10.38 36.47
N LEU A 356 -17.36 10.98 35.30
CA LEU A 356 -16.07 11.56 34.88
C LEU A 356 -15.78 12.90 35.54
N SER A 357 -16.67 13.41 36.40
CA SER A 357 -16.48 14.67 37.12
C SER A 357 -15.12 14.83 37.83
N PRO A 358 -14.52 13.79 38.44
CA PRO A 358 -13.21 13.92 39.09
C PRO A 358 -12.04 14.17 38.13
N ILE A 359 -12.22 13.98 36.81
CA ILE A 359 -11.16 14.05 35.80
C ILE A 359 -11.47 15.03 34.67
N GLN A 360 -12.43 15.92 34.86
CA GLN A 360 -12.87 16.89 33.83
C GLN A 360 -11.75 17.84 33.39
N GLU A 361 -10.85 18.23 34.30
CA GLU A 361 -9.72 19.10 33.99
C GLU A 361 -8.67 18.40 33.10
N GLN A 362 -8.37 17.13 33.36
CA GLN A 362 -7.31 16.39 32.68
C GLN A 362 -7.77 15.72 31.38
N THR A 363 -9.08 15.61 31.16
CA THR A 363 -9.64 14.95 29.97
C THR A 363 -9.58 15.87 28.75
N VAL A 364 -8.80 15.46 27.74
CA VAL A 364 -8.59 16.23 26.50
C VAL A 364 -9.17 15.55 25.25
N SER A 365 -9.55 14.28 25.37
CA SER A 365 -10.13 13.50 24.26
C SER A 365 -11.26 12.62 24.77
N ILE A 366 -12.43 12.71 24.14
CA ILE A 366 -13.59 11.87 24.44
C ILE A 366 -14.10 11.22 23.14
N ASN A 367 -14.19 9.90 23.13
CA ASN A 367 -14.75 9.11 22.04
C ASN A 367 -16.06 8.43 22.46
N LEU A 368 -17.15 8.85 21.81
CA LEU A 368 -18.52 8.38 22.00
C LEU A 368 -19.13 7.88 20.68
N ASN A 369 -18.29 7.52 19.70
CA ASN A 369 -18.78 7.02 18.42
C ASN A 369 -19.72 5.83 18.61
N SER A 370 -20.82 5.83 17.87
CA SER A 370 -21.86 4.79 17.89
C SER A 370 -22.58 4.59 19.23
N MET A 371 -22.37 5.47 20.21
CA MET A 371 -23.15 5.47 21.46
C MET A 371 -24.51 6.16 21.25
N PRO A 372 -25.59 5.75 21.93
CA PRO A 372 -26.93 6.33 21.78
C PRO A 372 -27.06 7.70 22.49
N ILE A 373 -26.20 8.65 22.10
CA ILE A 373 -26.17 10.02 22.61
C ILE A 373 -27.20 10.89 21.85
N LYS A 374 -27.92 11.72 22.60
CA LYS A 374 -28.90 12.70 22.10
C LYS A 374 -28.51 14.10 22.54
N ASP A 375 -29.16 15.11 21.99
CA ASP A 375 -28.91 16.53 22.30
C ASP A 375 -28.94 16.85 23.80
N GLU A 376 -29.82 16.24 24.58
CA GLU A 376 -29.95 16.47 26.03
C GLU A 376 -28.71 16.01 26.83
N HIS A 377 -27.97 15.01 26.33
CA HIS A 377 -26.79 14.48 27.00
C HIS A 377 -25.53 15.33 26.78
N LEU A 378 -25.53 16.22 25.76
CA LEU A 378 -24.37 17.06 25.44
C LEU A 378 -24.06 18.10 26.53
N ALA A 379 -25.02 18.42 27.39
CA ALA A 379 -24.83 19.32 28.52
C ALA A 379 -23.71 18.85 29.46
N SER A 380 -23.59 17.54 29.72
CA SER A 380 -22.53 16.98 30.58
C SER A 380 -21.13 17.20 29.99
N LEU A 381 -21.01 17.28 28.66
CA LEU A 381 -19.73 17.49 27.97
C LEU A 381 -19.24 18.95 28.02
N GLY A 382 -20.12 19.91 28.30
CA GLY A 382 -19.75 21.33 28.41
C GLY A 382 -18.81 21.65 29.58
N SER A 383 -18.68 20.74 30.54
CA SER A 383 -17.82 20.90 31.74
C SER A 383 -16.34 20.59 31.50
N PHE A 384 -15.99 19.95 30.37
CA PHE A 384 -14.62 19.52 30.06
C PHE A 384 -13.84 20.64 29.36
N THR A 385 -13.46 21.69 30.10
CA THR A 385 -12.88 22.93 29.55
C THR A 385 -11.58 22.74 28.76
N ASN A 386 -10.84 21.65 29.01
CA ASN A 386 -9.61 21.28 28.29
C ASN A 386 -9.84 20.28 27.15
N LEU A 387 -11.09 19.97 26.80
CA LEU A 387 -11.42 19.03 25.74
C LEU A 387 -10.95 19.56 24.38
N GLU A 388 -10.12 18.78 23.69
CA GLU A 388 -9.54 19.13 22.39
C GLU A 388 -10.12 18.32 21.24
N LYS A 389 -10.47 17.06 21.51
CA LYS A 389 -10.98 16.09 20.52
C LYS A 389 -12.28 15.48 21.03
N LEU A 390 -13.35 15.62 20.26
CA LEU A 390 -14.66 15.03 20.57
C LEU A 390 -15.20 14.26 19.37
N TYR A 391 -15.43 12.96 19.56
CA TYR A 391 -15.95 12.07 18.53
C TYR A 391 -17.37 11.62 18.87
N LEU A 392 -18.31 11.99 18.01
CA LEU A 392 -19.75 11.75 18.14
C LEU A 392 -20.34 11.19 16.83
N ASN A 393 -19.59 10.39 16.08
CA ASN A 393 -20.09 9.80 14.84
C ASN A 393 -21.16 8.75 15.11
N PHE A 394 -22.15 8.65 14.22
CA PHE A 394 -23.21 7.64 14.26
C PHE A 394 -23.95 7.60 15.61
N THR A 395 -24.18 8.76 16.20
CA THR A 395 -25.03 8.91 17.40
C THR A 395 -26.43 9.36 17.00
N ASP A 396 -27.27 9.77 17.96
CA ASP A 396 -28.66 10.19 17.73
C ASP A 396 -28.85 11.72 17.90
N ILE A 397 -27.78 12.51 17.69
CA ILE A 397 -27.79 13.97 17.80
C ILE A 397 -28.54 14.60 16.63
N LYS A 398 -29.35 15.63 16.91
CA LYS A 398 -30.10 16.40 15.90
C LYS A 398 -29.56 17.80 15.68
N GLY A 399 -28.92 18.44 16.66
CA GLY A 399 -28.32 19.76 16.48
C GLY A 399 -28.46 20.73 17.65
N PRO A 400 -29.66 20.91 18.25
CA PRO A 400 -29.86 21.91 19.30
C PRO A 400 -28.93 21.79 20.50
N GLY A 401 -28.54 20.57 20.89
CA GLY A 401 -27.66 20.30 22.02
C GLY A 401 -26.21 20.71 21.78
N LEU A 402 -25.80 20.92 20.52
CA LEU A 402 -24.44 21.38 20.17
C LEU A 402 -24.12 22.75 20.77
N GLN A 403 -25.14 23.53 21.16
CA GLN A 403 -24.95 24.79 21.87
C GLN A 403 -24.14 24.64 23.17
N ALA A 404 -24.23 23.48 23.82
CA ALA A 404 -23.46 23.17 25.04
C ALA A 404 -21.94 23.10 24.79
N LEU A 405 -21.51 22.85 23.54
CA LEU A 405 -20.10 22.70 23.18
C LEU A 405 -19.42 24.04 22.84
N VAL A 406 -20.20 25.12 22.67
CA VAL A 406 -19.67 26.44 22.25
C VAL A 406 -18.71 27.04 23.28
N GLY A 407 -18.85 26.70 24.56
CA GLY A 407 -17.94 27.13 25.62
C GLY A 407 -16.61 26.39 25.69
N LEU A 408 -16.38 25.38 24.87
CA LEU A 408 -15.16 24.57 24.89
C LEU A 408 -14.05 25.23 24.07
N GLU A 409 -13.34 26.18 24.68
CA GLU A 409 -12.36 27.02 23.98
C GLU A 409 -11.20 26.23 23.36
N ASN A 410 -10.85 25.07 23.95
CA ASN A 410 -9.77 24.21 23.47
C ASN A 410 -10.19 23.20 22.40
N LEU A 411 -11.50 23.10 22.09
CA LEU A 411 -12.01 22.10 21.16
C LEU A 411 -11.51 22.39 19.75
N SER A 412 -10.66 21.50 19.25
CA SER A 412 -9.98 21.63 17.96
C SER A 412 -10.50 20.65 16.92
N LEU A 413 -11.06 19.52 17.34
CA LEU A 413 -11.62 18.49 16.49
C LEU A 413 -13.00 18.07 16.98
N LEU A 414 -13.99 18.15 16.10
CA LEU A 414 -15.34 17.67 16.33
C LEU A 414 -15.78 16.75 15.19
N SER A 415 -16.24 15.55 15.54
CA SER A 415 -16.71 14.57 14.55
C SER A 415 -18.19 14.26 14.76
N LEU A 416 -19.01 14.50 13.74
CA LEU A 416 -20.47 14.34 13.78
C LEU A 416 -21.01 13.53 12.59
N SER A 417 -20.15 12.85 11.85
CA SER A 417 -20.55 12.07 10.67
C SER A 417 -21.59 11.00 10.99
N GLY A 418 -22.56 10.80 10.11
CA GLY A 418 -23.61 9.79 10.24
C GLY A 418 -24.73 10.12 11.23
N ASN A 419 -24.75 11.31 11.84
CA ASN A 419 -25.89 11.81 12.62
C ASN A 419 -26.92 12.45 11.70
N ASN A 420 -28.21 12.25 11.93
CA ASN A 420 -29.24 12.93 11.14
C ASN A 420 -29.52 14.34 11.70
N LEU A 421 -28.63 15.28 11.39
CA LEU A 421 -28.65 16.68 11.84
C LEU A 421 -29.76 17.48 11.12
N THR A 422 -30.40 18.38 11.85
CA THR A 422 -31.37 19.34 11.32
C THR A 422 -30.70 20.69 11.05
N GLU A 423 -31.42 21.56 10.36
CA GLU A 423 -30.96 22.93 10.07
C GLU A 423 -30.67 23.76 11.34
N ASP A 424 -31.25 23.39 12.48
CA ASP A 424 -30.97 24.01 13.78
C ASP A 424 -29.53 23.76 14.27
N ALA A 425 -28.82 22.78 13.70
CA ALA A 425 -27.41 22.51 14.02
C ALA A 425 -26.46 23.61 13.50
N ILE A 426 -26.84 24.36 12.46
CA ILE A 426 -25.95 25.31 11.78
C ILE A 426 -25.55 26.46 12.69
N LYS A 427 -26.50 27.00 13.46
CA LYS A 427 -26.26 28.12 14.37
C LYS A 427 -25.19 27.80 15.44
N PRO A 428 -25.30 26.73 16.24
CA PRO A 428 -24.25 26.39 17.22
C PRO A 428 -22.94 25.97 16.55
N LEU A 429 -22.96 25.23 15.44
CA LEU A 429 -21.73 24.85 14.73
C LEU A 429 -20.94 26.07 14.24
N SER A 430 -21.62 27.08 13.71
CA SER A 430 -21.00 28.33 13.24
C SER A 430 -20.32 29.15 14.35
N GLN A 431 -20.62 28.86 15.62
CA GLN A 431 -20.01 29.53 16.77
C GLN A 431 -18.70 28.87 17.23
N LEU A 432 -18.41 27.64 16.78
CA LEU A 432 -17.24 26.86 17.18
C LEU A 432 -15.95 27.28 16.44
N LYS A 433 -15.57 28.56 16.59
CA LYS A 433 -14.46 29.17 15.83
C LYS A 433 -13.08 28.57 16.11
N ASN A 434 -12.91 27.83 17.22
CA ASN A 434 -11.64 27.21 17.60
C ASN A 434 -11.47 25.81 16.99
N VAL A 435 -12.55 25.22 16.46
CA VAL A 435 -12.51 23.91 15.82
C VAL A 435 -11.74 24.04 14.50
N LYS A 436 -10.65 23.29 14.38
CA LYS A 436 -9.81 23.24 13.18
C LYS A 436 -10.26 22.15 12.21
N LYS A 437 -10.82 21.05 12.72
CA LYS A 437 -11.33 19.93 11.91
C LYS A 437 -12.76 19.59 12.33
N LEU A 438 -13.67 19.62 11.36
CA LEU A 438 -15.08 19.31 11.55
C LEU A 438 -15.53 18.26 10.54
N PHE A 439 -15.96 17.09 11.00
CA PHE A 439 -16.42 16.00 10.13
C PHE A 439 -17.96 15.94 10.11
N LEU A 440 -18.55 16.07 8.92
CA LEU A 440 -19.99 16.16 8.68
C LEU A 440 -20.48 15.23 7.58
N TRP A 441 -19.79 14.12 7.33
CA TRP A 441 -20.18 13.18 6.29
C TRP A 441 -21.52 12.49 6.62
N ASN A 442 -22.41 12.39 5.64
CA ASN A 442 -23.71 11.73 5.77
C ASN A 442 -24.55 12.25 6.95
N THR A 443 -24.63 13.59 7.09
CA THR A 443 -25.34 14.22 8.22
C THR A 443 -26.77 14.66 7.93
N GLY A 444 -27.25 14.54 6.69
CA GLY A 444 -28.57 15.01 6.30
C GLY A 444 -28.70 16.54 6.13
N LEU A 445 -27.63 17.31 6.38
CA LEU A 445 -27.59 18.74 6.09
C LEU A 445 -27.62 19.01 4.58
N THR A 446 -28.33 20.06 4.18
CA THR A 446 -28.42 20.49 2.79
C THR A 446 -27.15 21.21 2.32
N GLU A 447 -26.92 21.24 1.01
CA GLU A 447 -25.77 21.96 0.42
C GLU A 447 -25.74 23.44 0.83
N GLU A 448 -26.89 24.12 0.82
CA GLU A 448 -27.01 25.53 1.23
C GLU A 448 -26.51 25.75 2.67
N SER A 449 -26.80 24.81 3.56
CA SER A 449 -26.43 24.91 4.96
C SER A 449 -24.97 24.57 5.22
N LEU A 450 -24.40 23.65 4.43
CA LEU A 450 -22.95 23.40 4.42
C LEU A 450 -22.20 24.64 3.92
N GLU A 451 -22.67 25.31 2.86
CA GLU A 451 -22.08 26.55 2.36
C GLU A 451 -22.09 27.67 3.40
N LYS A 452 -23.21 27.84 4.13
CA LYS A 452 -23.31 28.80 5.24
C LYS A 452 -22.29 28.49 6.33
N LEU A 453 -22.09 27.21 6.65
CA LEU A 453 -21.16 26.80 7.69
C LEU A 453 -19.70 27.00 7.26
N ILE A 454 -19.36 26.66 6.02
CA ILE A 454 -18.03 26.91 5.43
C ILE A 454 -17.71 28.41 5.45
N ALA A 455 -18.69 29.26 5.09
CA ALA A 455 -18.52 30.71 5.13
C ALA A 455 -18.33 31.25 6.56
N ALA A 456 -18.99 30.66 7.55
CA ALA A 456 -18.88 31.05 8.95
C ALA A 456 -17.57 30.62 9.61
N LEU A 457 -16.94 29.54 9.12
CA LEU A 457 -15.75 28.92 9.69
C LEU A 457 -14.59 28.82 8.67
N PRO A 458 -14.05 29.96 8.17
CA PRO A 458 -13.07 29.96 7.08
C PRO A 458 -11.70 29.36 7.44
N GLN A 459 -11.43 29.13 8.73
CA GLN A 459 -10.18 28.53 9.22
C GLN A 459 -10.35 27.04 9.59
N THR A 460 -11.55 26.49 9.45
CA THR A 460 -11.87 25.11 9.79
C THR A 460 -11.87 24.26 8.53
N THR A 461 -11.15 23.15 8.55
CA THR A 461 -11.28 22.11 7.54
C THR A 461 -12.57 21.33 7.80
N ILE A 462 -13.56 21.51 6.93
CA ILE A 462 -14.85 20.80 7.01
C ILE A 462 -14.83 19.64 6.02
N GLU A 463 -14.92 18.42 6.55
CA GLU A 463 -14.90 17.18 5.80
C GLU A 463 -16.32 16.64 5.63
N ILE A 464 -16.87 16.78 4.42
CA ILE A 464 -18.23 16.35 4.06
C ILE A 464 -18.26 15.00 3.32
N GLY A 465 -17.10 14.37 3.10
CA GLY A 465 -16.94 13.17 2.29
C GLY A 465 -17.11 13.43 0.78
N THR A 466 -16.70 12.48 -0.04
CA THR A 466 -16.87 12.53 -1.51
C THR A 466 -18.07 11.68 -1.92
N GLU A 467 -19.03 12.26 -2.65
CA GLU A 467 -20.05 11.46 -3.36
C GLU A 467 -19.41 10.77 -4.57
N GLU A 468 -18.69 9.67 -4.36
CA GLU A 468 -18.42 8.74 -5.46
C GLU A 468 -19.57 7.74 -5.58
N ARG A 469 -20.59 8.10 -6.37
CA ARG A 469 -21.71 7.20 -6.74
C ARG A 469 -21.44 6.32 -7.97
N THR A 470 -20.20 6.24 -8.49
CA THR A 470 -19.93 5.56 -9.77
C THR A 470 -18.95 4.40 -9.72
N THR A 471 -18.25 4.18 -8.61
CA THR A 471 -17.44 2.98 -8.40
C THR A 471 -18.29 1.95 -7.65
N LEU A 472 -18.93 1.03 -8.40
CA LEU A 472 -19.57 -0.14 -7.78
C LEU A 472 -18.46 -0.94 -7.06
N LEU A 473 -18.47 -0.88 -5.74
CA LEU A 473 -17.54 -1.64 -4.91
C LEU A 473 -17.95 -3.11 -4.88
N MET A 474 -16.96 -4.00 -4.86
CA MET A 474 -17.18 -5.43 -4.69
C MET A 474 -17.38 -5.74 -3.21
N LEU A 475 -18.43 -6.49 -2.90
CA LEU A 475 -18.68 -6.97 -1.54
C LEU A 475 -17.58 -7.91 -1.07
N ASN A 476 -17.35 -7.89 0.24
CA ASN A 476 -16.55 -8.91 0.89
C ASN A 476 -17.28 -10.27 0.80
N PRO A 477 -16.56 -11.39 0.77
CA PRO A 477 -17.19 -12.71 0.84
C PRO A 477 -18.02 -12.88 2.12
N PRO A 478 -19.11 -13.65 2.08
CA PRO A 478 -19.83 -14.03 3.30
C PRO A 478 -18.92 -14.89 4.18
N VAL A 479 -19.12 -14.80 5.49
CA VAL A 479 -18.42 -15.61 6.49
C VAL A 479 -19.24 -16.86 6.78
N ILE A 480 -18.61 -18.02 6.66
CA ILE A 480 -19.19 -19.33 6.99
C ILE A 480 -18.78 -19.68 8.42
N ARG A 481 -19.75 -19.70 9.35
CA ARG A 481 -19.54 -19.98 10.78
C ARG A 481 -19.99 -21.40 11.12
N PHE A 482 -19.16 -22.08 11.90
CA PHE A 482 -19.43 -23.42 12.39
C PHE A 482 -18.57 -23.67 13.63
N ASP A 483 -19.05 -24.49 14.56
CA ASP A 483 -18.32 -24.78 15.80
C ASP A 483 -17.18 -25.79 15.57
N LYS A 484 -17.37 -26.74 14.63
CA LYS A 484 -16.42 -27.79 14.26
C LYS A 484 -16.58 -28.14 12.79
N ALA A 485 -15.49 -28.30 12.04
CA ALA A 485 -15.57 -28.75 10.65
C ALA A 485 -15.82 -30.27 10.53
N PHE A 486 -15.49 -31.02 11.59
CA PHE A 486 -15.68 -32.45 11.69
C PHE A 486 -16.84 -32.77 12.63
N PHE A 487 -17.78 -33.57 12.15
CA PHE A 487 -18.97 -33.93 12.92
C PHE A 487 -19.28 -35.43 12.82
N LYS A 488 -20.03 -35.94 13.81
CA LYS A 488 -20.42 -37.36 13.90
C LYS A 488 -21.85 -37.58 13.41
N ASP A 489 -22.78 -36.71 13.81
CA ASP A 489 -24.21 -36.87 13.53
C ASP A 489 -24.74 -35.70 12.69
N LYS A 490 -24.68 -34.48 13.24
CA LYS A 490 -25.09 -33.26 12.52
C LYS A 490 -24.24 -32.07 12.91
N LEU A 491 -24.04 -31.16 11.98
CA LEU A 491 -23.36 -29.89 12.17
C LEU A 491 -24.29 -28.75 11.78
N LYS A 492 -24.39 -27.74 12.66
CA LYS A 492 -25.07 -26.49 12.35
C LYS A 492 -24.06 -25.53 11.71
N VAL A 493 -24.37 -25.04 10.52
CA VAL A 493 -23.55 -24.06 9.79
C VAL A 493 -24.36 -22.78 9.60
N GLU A 494 -23.78 -21.64 9.97
CA GLU A 494 -24.40 -20.32 9.85
C GLU A 494 -23.63 -19.47 8.84
N LEU A 495 -24.32 -18.90 7.85
CA LEU A 495 -23.74 -17.93 6.93
C LEU A 495 -24.06 -16.52 7.43
N ASN A 496 -23.07 -15.64 7.52
CA ASN A 496 -23.32 -14.22 7.81
C ASN A 496 -22.44 -13.28 6.99
N HIS A 497 -22.86 -12.04 6.88
CA HIS A 497 -22.11 -11.01 6.19
C HIS A 497 -22.14 -9.72 7.03
N PRO A 498 -21.03 -8.95 7.13
CA PRO A 498 -20.97 -7.76 7.98
C PRO A 498 -21.98 -6.67 7.61
N ILE A 499 -22.41 -6.62 6.35
CA ILE A 499 -23.42 -5.68 5.85
C ILE A 499 -24.79 -6.36 5.91
N GLY A 500 -25.68 -5.90 6.80
CA GLY A 500 -26.97 -6.56 7.06
C GLY A 500 -27.99 -6.50 5.92
N THR A 501 -27.75 -5.71 4.86
CA THR A 501 -28.63 -5.62 3.68
C THR A 501 -28.28 -6.60 2.56
N THR A 502 -27.26 -7.44 2.74
CA THR A 502 -26.84 -8.39 1.70
C THR A 502 -27.63 -9.70 1.73
N SER A 503 -28.00 -10.19 0.56
CA SER A 503 -28.49 -11.56 0.35
C SER A 503 -27.31 -12.51 0.13
N ILE A 504 -27.31 -13.66 0.82
CA ILE A 504 -26.28 -14.70 0.67
C ILE A 504 -26.85 -15.85 -0.13
N TYR A 505 -26.17 -16.21 -1.22
CA TYR A 505 -26.52 -17.34 -2.07
C TYR A 505 -25.45 -18.42 -1.96
N TYR A 506 -25.85 -19.69 -1.89
CA TYR A 506 -24.94 -20.79 -1.68
C TYR A 506 -25.32 -22.05 -2.47
N THR A 507 -24.41 -23.01 -2.52
CA THR A 507 -24.58 -24.39 -3.04
C THR A 507 -23.99 -25.37 -2.03
N LEU A 508 -24.40 -26.65 -2.09
CA LEU A 508 -23.92 -27.71 -1.18
C LEU A 508 -23.09 -28.78 -1.88
N ASP A 509 -23.05 -28.76 -3.21
CA ASP A 509 -22.39 -29.74 -4.08
C ASP A 509 -21.00 -29.29 -4.55
N GLY A 510 -20.50 -28.16 -4.03
CA GLY A 510 -19.23 -27.56 -4.44
C GLY A 510 -19.25 -26.86 -5.81
N SER A 511 -20.41 -26.71 -6.46
CA SER A 511 -20.54 -25.83 -7.64
C SER A 511 -20.57 -24.36 -7.24
N VAL A 512 -20.26 -23.43 -8.16
CA VAL A 512 -20.30 -22.00 -7.83
C VAL A 512 -21.74 -21.50 -7.85
N PRO A 513 -22.23 -20.80 -6.81
CA PRO A 513 -23.55 -20.19 -6.84
C PRO A 513 -23.60 -19.10 -7.94
N ASP A 514 -24.40 -19.37 -8.97
CA ASP A 514 -24.62 -18.51 -10.12
C ASP A 514 -26.13 -18.33 -10.41
N SER A 515 -26.51 -17.64 -11.47
CA SER A 515 -27.92 -17.37 -11.79
C SER A 515 -28.75 -18.62 -12.14
N SER A 516 -28.11 -19.75 -12.37
CA SER A 516 -28.74 -21.01 -12.79
C SER A 516 -28.72 -22.10 -11.72
N ASN A 517 -27.81 -22.01 -10.75
CA ASN A 517 -27.70 -22.94 -9.63
C ASN A 517 -27.36 -22.19 -8.33
N PHE A 518 -28.35 -21.99 -7.46
CA PHE A 518 -28.18 -21.36 -6.16
C PHE A 518 -29.31 -21.69 -5.19
N LEU A 519 -29.01 -21.58 -3.90
CA LEU A 519 -29.97 -21.52 -2.79
C LEU A 519 -29.81 -20.19 -2.06
N LEU A 520 -30.92 -19.57 -1.65
CA LEU A 520 -30.89 -18.38 -0.81
C LEU A 520 -30.76 -18.81 0.67
N TYR A 521 -29.84 -18.20 1.40
CA TYR A 521 -29.68 -18.45 2.83
C TYR A 521 -30.69 -17.64 3.65
N GLU A 522 -31.62 -18.34 4.30
CA GLU A 522 -32.65 -17.75 5.17
C GLU A 522 -32.52 -18.21 6.63
N GLU A 523 -32.04 -19.43 6.84
CA GLU A 523 -31.88 -20.05 8.16
C GLU A 523 -30.61 -20.91 8.23
N PRO A 524 -30.10 -21.20 9.45
CA PRO A 524 -28.92 -22.04 9.62
C PRO A 524 -29.06 -23.43 8.98
N LEU A 525 -27.99 -23.89 8.35
CA LEU A 525 -27.94 -25.17 7.63
C LEU A 525 -27.61 -26.32 8.58
N GLU A 526 -28.27 -27.46 8.40
CA GLU A 526 -27.90 -28.72 9.07
C GLU A 526 -27.18 -29.64 8.07
N ILE A 527 -25.90 -29.92 8.33
CA ILE A 527 -25.06 -30.80 7.51
C ILE A 527 -24.95 -32.17 8.19
N THR A 528 -25.29 -33.24 7.47
CA THR A 528 -25.32 -34.63 7.96
C THR A 528 -24.38 -35.58 7.21
N GLU A 529 -23.85 -35.14 6.08
CA GLU A 529 -22.91 -35.88 5.24
C GLU A 529 -21.81 -34.96 4.70
N ASN A 530 -20.82 -35.52 4.02
CA ASN A 530 -19.73 -34.75 3.44
C ASN A 530 -20.30 -33.72 2.44
N THR A 531 -20.04 -32.44 2.69
CA THR A 531 -20.66 -31.33 1.98
C THR A 531 -19.65 -30.22 1.72
N THR A 532 -19.63 -29.69 0.50
CA THR A 532 -18.83 -28.50 0.17
C THR A 532 -19.76 -27.33 -0.07
N ILE A 533 -19.71 -26.36 0.84
CA ILE A 533 -20.50 -25.14 0.72
C ILE A 533 -19.70 -24.10 -0.05
N LYS A 534 -20.26 -23.57 -1.13
CA LYS A 534 -19.77 -22.35 -1.77
C LYS A 534 -20.82 -21.25 -1.63
N ALA A 535 -20.41 -20.07 -1.19
CA ALA A 535 -21.32 -18.96 -0.90
C ALA A 535 -20.84 -17.63 -1.51
N ARG A 536 -21.79 -16.76 -1.86
CA ARG A 536 -21.57 -15.40 -2.36
C ARG A 536 -22.60 -14.43 -1.80
N ALA A 537 -22.17 -13.20 -1.52
CA ALA A 537 -23.03 -12.12 -1.04
C ALA A 537 -23.34 -11.11 -2.15
N PHE A 538 -24.58 -10.62 -2.19
CA PHE A 538 -25.05 -9.61 -3.15
C PHE A 538 -25.88 -8.54 -2.42
N ALA A 539 -25.77 -7.29 -2.86
CA ALA A 539 -26.61 -6.18 -2.44
C ALA A 539 -26.85 -5.23 -3.62
N GLU A 540 -27.97 -4.52 -3.59
CA GLU A 540 -28.31 -3.52 -4.60
C GLU A 540 -27.26 -2.40 -4.65
N GLY A 541 -26.74 -2.10 -5.85
CA GLY A 541 -25.71 -1.08 -6.04
C GLY A 541 -24.28 -1.54 -5.72
N TRP A 542 -24.03 -2.85 -5.58
CA TRP A 542 -22.70 -3.42 -5.35
C TRP A 542 -22.35 -4.51 -6.39
N ILE A 543 -21.05 -4.72 -6.65
CA ILE A 543 -20.58 -5.92 -7.32
C ILE A 543 -20.66 -7.08 -6.30
N GLY A 544 -21.26 -8.19 -6.68
CA GLY A 544 -21.36 -9.38 -5.81
C GLY A 544 -19.98 -9.90 -5.39
N SER A 545 -19.90 -10.50 -4.21
CA SER A 545 -18.64 -10.93 -3.63
C SER A 545 -17.92 -12.00 -4.46
N LYS A 546 -16.63 -12.18 -4.16
CA LYS A 546 -15.91 -13.42 -4.48
C LYS A 546 -16.58 -14.61 -3.78
N VAL A 547 -16.32 -15.81 -4.30
CA VAL A 547 -16.82 -17.07 -3.73
C VAL A 547 -16.06 -17.36 -2.44
N GLU A 548 -16.79 -17.58 -1.36
CA GLU A 548 -16.28 -18.21 -0.14
C GLU A 548 -16.57 -19.71 -0.20
N GLU A 549 -15.66 -20.55 0.30
CA GLU A 549 -15.78 -22.00 0.24
C GLU A 549 -15.42 -22.64 1.59
N ALA A 550 -16.27 -23.56 2.05
CA ALA A 550 -16.00 -24.38 3.23
C ALA A 550 -16.38 -25.84 2.98
N GLU A 551 -15.48 -26.75 3.35
CA GLU A 551 -15.69 -28.19 3.27
C GLU A 551 -15.99 -28.75 4.67
N PHE A 552 -17.08 -29.53 4.77
CA PHE A 552 -17.56 -30.19 5.96
C PHE A 552 -17.54 -31.69 5.76
N ILE A 553 -16.91 -32.40 6.69
CA ILE A 553 -16.64 -33.83 6.50
C ILE A 553 -17.06 -34.56 7.76
N SER A 554 -17.88 -35.59 7.56
CA SER A 554 -18.21 -36.53 8.62
C SER A 554 -16.93 -37.28 9.03
N ALA A 555 -16.63 -37.33 10.32
CA ALA A 555 -15.48 -38.06 10.87
C ALA A 555 -15.99 -38.94 12.01
N THR A 556 -16.56 -40.08 11.60
CA THR A 556 -17.35 -40.97 12.45
C THR A 556 -16.48 -41.94 13.25
N LEU A 557 -15.32 -42.32 12.72
CA LEU A 557 -14.39 -43.23 13.37
C LEU A 557 -13.23 -42.49 14.05
N SER A 558 -12.80 -43.01 15.19
CA SER A 558 -11.59 -42.54 15.89
C SER A 558 -10.90 -43.76 16.48
N PRO A 559 -9.56 -43.84 16.44
CA PRO A 559 -8.84 -44.95 17.03
C PRO A 559 -9.02 -44.94 18.56
N ALA A 560 -9.04 -46.13 19.17
CA ALA A 560 -9.07 -46.29 20.62
C ALA A 560 -7.75 -45.83 21.26
N SER A 561 -6.64 -46.06 20.58
CA SER A 561 -5.34 -45.49 20.93
C SER A 561 -4.48 -45.25 19.69
N PHE A 562 -3.53 -44.32 19.79
CA PHE A 562 -2.59 -44.05 18.72
C PHE A 562 -1.25 -43.52 19.25
N GLU A 563 -0.21 -43.81 18.48
CA GLU A 563 1.16 -43.34 18.71
C GLU A 563 1.70 -42.66 17.47
N MET A 564 2.52 -41.63 17.67
CA MET A 564 3.18 -40.90 16.60
C MET A 564 4.68 -41.10 16.75
N ASN A 565 5.31 -41.73 15.76
CA ASN A 565 6.69 -42.22 15.86
C ASN A 565 7.73 -41.11 15.64
N HIS A 566 7.32 -39.97 15.11
CA HIS A 566 8.17 -38.79 14.91
C HIS A 566 7.49 -37.55 15.48
N ALA A 567 8.24 -36.77 16.27
CA ALA A 567 7.77 -35.48 16.74
C ALA A 567 7.69 -34.46 15.58
N PRO A 568 6.70 -33.55 15.59
CA PRO A 568 6.69 -32.40 14.70
C PRO A 568 7.85 -31.44 15.05
N GLU A 569 8.18 -30.55 14.13
CA GLU A 569 9.22 -29.54 14.34
C GLU A 569 8.76 -28.51 15.39
N ASP A 570 9.67 -28.01 16.24
CA ASP A 570 9.37 -27.14 17.40
C ASP A 570 8.52 -25.91 17.05
N ARG A 571 8.74 -25.36 15.84
CA ARG A 571 8.04 -24.20 15.31
C ARG A 571 6.54 -24.47 15.07
N TYR A 572 6.17 -25.72 14.81
CA TYR A 572 4.83 -26.14 14.41
C TYR A 572 4.43 -27.43 15.14
N LYS A 573 4.38 -27.36 16.48
CA LYS A 573 4.17 -28.53 17.33
C LYS A 573 2.73 -28.79 17.76
N GLY A 574 1.82 -27.83 17.57
CA GLY A 574 0.44 -27.90 18.06
C GLY A 574 0.31 -28.39 19.50
N ASP A 575 -0.76 -29.13 19.77
CA ASP A 575 -0.95 -29.88 21.01
C ASP A 575 -0.28 -31.28 20.93
N GLY A 576 0.74 -31.41 20.07
CA GLY A 576 1.42 -32.65 19.78
C GLY A 576 0.50 -33.68 19.13
N LYS A 577 0.66 -34.95 19.50
CA LYS A 577 -0.13 -36.05 18.92
C LYS A 577 -1.64 -35.85 19.08
N ASN A 578 -2.09 -35.14 20.13
CA ASN A 578 -3.51 -34.95 20.42
C ASN A 578 -4.23 -34.17 19.32
N SER A 579 -3.53 -33.33 18.55
CA SER A 579 -4.13 -32.58 17.44
C SER A 579 -4.67 -33.49 16.34
N LEU A 580 -4.11 -34.69 16.11
CA LEU A 580 -4.45 -35.54 14.96
C LEU A 580 -5.88 -36.11 14.96
N PHE A 581 -6.54 -36.15 16.12
CA PHE A 581 -7.87 -36.76 16.30
C PHE A 581 -8.77 -35.94 17.25
N ASP A 582 -8.49 -34.64 17.44
CA ASP A 582 -9.26 -33.79 18.36
C ASP A 582 -10.54 -33.20 17.73
N LYS A 583 -10.73 -33.41 16.41
CA LYS A 583 -11.86 -32.92 15.62
C LYS A 583 -11.93 -31.39 15.58
N LYS A 584 -10.83 -30.70 15.87
CA LYS A 584 -10.72 -29.24 15.80
C LYS A 584 -9.88 -28.86 14.60
N LYS A 585 -10.55 -28.34 13.57
CA LYS A 585 -9.85 -27.77 12.41
C LYS A 585 -9.03 -26.56 12.83
N ALA A 586 -7.76 -26.54 12.43
CA ALA A 586 -6.89 -25.41 12.72
C ALA A 586 -7.26 -24.24 11.79
N ILE A 587 -7.47 -23.05 12.38
CA ILE A 587 -7.83 -21.84 11.63
C ILE A 587 -6.54 -21.13 11.19
N PRO A 588 -6.40 -20.69 9.92
CA PRO A 588 -5.26 -19.89 9.47
C PRO A 588 -5.36 -18.46 10.02
N ASP A 589 -5.07 -18.28 11.30
CA ASP A 589 -4.93 -16.96 11.94
C ASP A 589 -3.76 -16.98 12.93
N VAL A 590 -3.15 -15.81 13.17
CA VAL A 590 -1.82 -15.57 13.77
C VAL A 590 -1.69 -16.08 15.22
N TRP A 591 -2.75 -16.65 15.78
CA TRP A 591 -2.84 -17.04 17.20
C TRP A 591 -3.24 -18.51 17.43
N ASN A 592 -3.53 -19.30 16.40
CA ASN A 592 -3.96 -20.71 16.57
C ASN A 592 -2.89 -21.70 16.10
N LEU A 593 -2.32 -22.46 17.04
CA LEU A 593 -1.12 -23.29 16.84
C LEU A 593 -1.41 -24.76 16.49
N ASN A 594 -2.67 -25.18 16.26
CA ASN A 594 -3.04 -26.60 16.09
C ASN A 594 -2.44 -27.34 14.88
N TRP A 595 -1.55 -26.73 14.09
CA TRP A 595 -0.85 -27.40 12.99
C TRP A 595 0.40 -28.16 13.45
N LEU A 596 0.54 -29.39 12.97
CA LEU A 596 1.73 -30.22 13.10
C LEU A 596 2.57 -30.13 11.82
N GLY A 597 3.79 -29.63 11.93
CA GLY A 597 4.70 -29.40 10.80
C GLY A 597 5.83 -30.42 10.71
N PHE A 598 5.99 -31.01 9.53
CA PHE A 598 7.00 -32.02 9.22
C PHE A 598 7.82 -31.61 7.99
N ILE A 599 9.14 -31.56 8.09
CA ILE A 599 10.04 -31.25 6.95
C ILE A 599 11.22 -32.22 6.82
N ASN A 600 11.71 -32.77 7.95
CA ASN A 600 12.85 -33.69 7.95
C ASN A 600 12.44 -35.15 8.13
N SER A 601 11.35 -35.41 8.85
CA SER A 601 10.81 -36.74 9.14
C SER A 601 9.39 -36.87 8.56
N PRO A 602 8.92 -38.09 8.25
CA PRO A 602 7.53 -38.29 7.86
C PRO A 602 6.58 -38.13 9.05
N LEU A 603 5.31 -37.86 8.76
CA LEU A 603 4.24 -38.13 9.72
C LEU A 603 4.02 -39.65 9.71
N GLU A 604 4.42 -40.34 10.77
CA GLU A 604 4.17 -41.78 10.97
C GLU A 604 3.32 -41.98 12.21
N VAL A 605 2.14 -42.59 12.02
CA VAL A 605 1.12 -42.78 13.06
C VAL A 605 0.65 -44.22 13.07
N GLU A 606 0.71 -44.87 14.23
CA GLU A 606 0.16 -46.19 14.49
C GLU A 606 -1.16 -46.05 15.26
N MET A 607 -2.20 -46.72 14.80
CA MET A 607 -3.57 -46.63 15.31
C MET A 607 -4.08 -48.02 15.69
N GLU A 608 -4.77 -48.11 16.83
CA GLU A 608 -5.46 -49.31 17.32
C GLU A 608 -6.94 -48.99 17.48
N PHE A 609 -7.79 -49.85 16.93
CA PHE A 609 -9.26 -49.77 17.08
C PHE A 609 -9.72 -50.74 18.16
N GLU A 610 -10.79 -50.38 18.89
CA GLU A 610 -11.31 -51.20 20.01
C GLU A 610 -11.81 -52.58 19.54
N LYS A 611 -12.33 -52.64 18.31
CA LYS A 611 -12.81 -53.84 17.64
C LYS A 611 -12.46 -53.76 16.15
N PRO A 612 -12.45 -54.88 15.43
CA PRO A 612 -12.26 -54.86 13.99
C PRO A 612 -13.29 -53.94 13.34
N THR A 613 -12.80 -52.96 12.60
CA THR A 613 -13.58 -51.83 12.06
C THR A 613 -13.43 -51.78 10.56
N ASP A 614 -14.53 -51.56 9.85
CA ASP A 614 -14.52 -51.36 8.40
C ASP A 614 -14.19 -49.89 8.13
N ILE A 615 -13.16 -49.64 7.31
CA ILE A 615 -12.75 -48.31 6.88
C ILE A 615 -13.16 -48.16 5.42
N SER A 616 -13.89 -47.10 5.12
CA SER A 616 -14.41 -46.74 3.80
C SER A 616 -13.81 -45.44 3.26
N TYR A 617 -13.29 -44.58 4.14
CA TYR A 617 -12.68 -43.30 3.79
C TYR A 617 -11.47 -43.00 4.68
N LEU A 618 -10.41 -42.46 4.08
CA LEU A 618 -9.23 -41.96 4.78
C LEU A 618 -8.74 -40.68 4.11
N ALA A 619 -8.49 -39.62 4.88
CA ALA A 619 -7.91 -38.39 4.37
C ALA A 619 -6.97 -37.71 5.37
N LEU A 620 -6.08 -36.86 4.84
CA LEU A 620 -5.26 -35.95 5.62
C LEU A 620 -5.79 -34.53 5.46
N SER A 621 -6.05 -33.83 6.57
CA SER A 621 -6.35 -32.41 6.53
C SER A 621 -5.06 -31.59 6.57
N LEU A 622 -4.84 -30.75 5.54
CA LEU A 622 -3.58 -30.05 5.31
C LEU A 622 -3.74 -28.53 5.21
N TRP A 623 -2.71 -27.82 5.68
CA TRP A 623 -2.52 -26.40 5.36
C TRP A 623 -1.65 -26.26 4.11
N GLN A 624 -2.27 -25.94 2.96
CA GLN A 624 -1.54 -25.67 1.73
C GLN A 624 -1.31 -24.18 1.55
N ASN A 625 -0.04 -23.80 1.41
CA ASN A 625 0.37 -22.44 1.13
C ASN A 625 1.65 -22.47 0.28
N ILE A 626 1.51 -22.07 -0.99
CA ILE A 626 2.61 -22.13 -1.95
C ILE A 626 3.76 -21.23 -1.48
N GLY A 627 3.47 -19.96 -1.15
CA GLY A 627 4.49 -19.00 -0.71
C GLY A 627 5.25 -19.44 0.55
N ALA A 628 4.55 -20.06 1.51
CA ALA A 628 5.17 -20.57 2.74
C ALA A 628 5.86 -21.95 2.56
N ARG A 629 5.81 -22.54 1.37
CA ARG A 629 6.32 -23.89 1.04
C ARG A 629 5.57 -25.02 1.76
N PHE A 630 4.28 -24.88 2.01
CA PHE A 630 3.44 -25.93 2.61
C PHE A 630 2.75 -26.71 1.49
N PHE A 631 3.16 -27.97 1.29
CA PHE A 631 2.80 -28.81 0.15
C PHE A 631 2.19 -30.14 0.61
N PRO A 632 1.36 -30.78 -0.24
CA PRO A 632 0.86 -32.13 0.03
C PRO A 632 2.01 -33.15 0.13
N PRO A 633 1.79 -34.30 0.79
CA PRO A 633 2.81 -35.31 0.92
C PRO A 633 3.18 -35.88 -0.46
N GLN A 634 4.44 -36.23 -0.63
CA GLN A 634 4.95 -36.86 -1.85
C GLN A 634 4.37 -38.27 -2.04
N GLU A 635 4.14 -38.97 -0.93
CA GLU A 635 3.61 -40.33 -0.90
C GLU A 635 2.98 -40.59 0.48
N VAL A 636 1.85 -41.30 0.48
CA VAL A 636 1.22 -41.85 1.67
C VAL A 636 1.20 -43.36 1.56
N LYS A 637 1.62 -44.05 2.63
CA LYS A 637 1.59 -45.51 2.73
C LYS A 637 0.77 -45.94 3.93
N ILE A 638 0.03 -47.03 3.76
CA ILE A 638 -0.85 -47.60 4.77
C ILE A 638 -0.49 -49.06 4.94
N TRP A 639 -0.32 -49.49 6.19
CA TRP A 639 -0.13 -50.87 6.57
C TRP A 639 -1.21 -51.29 7.56
N THR A 640 -1.58 -52.57 7.50
CA THR A 640 -2.47 -53.20 8.48
C THR A 640 -1.79 -54.40 9.12
N ARG A 641 -2.18 -54.74 10.34
CA ARG A 641 -1.83 -56.01 10.98
C ARG A 641 -3.03 -56.52 11.79
N PRO A 642 -3.22 -57.85 11.89
CA PRO A 642 -4.35 -58.41 12.64
C PRO A 642 -4.10 -58.44 14.16
N ASP A 643 -2.84 -58.39 14.61
CA ASP A 643 -2.43 -58.46 16.03
C ASP A 643 -1.12 -57.65 16.22
N LYS A 644 -0.87 -57.09 17.42
CA LYS A 644 0.38 -56.41 17.80
C LYS A 644 1.63 -57.27 17.58
N ASN A 645 1.51 -58.59 17.71
CA ASN A 645 2.63 -59.52 17.57
C ASN A 645 2.93 -59.96 16.13
N GLN A 646 2.16 -59.49 15.15
CA GLN A 646 2.38 -59.79 13.74
C GLN A 646 3.03 -58.62 13.00
N ASP A 647 3.75 -58.96 11.94
CA ASP A 647 4.41 -57.97 11.08
C ASP A 647 3.39 -57.09 10.34
N TRP A 648 3.76 -55.83 10.15
CA TRP A 648 2.99 -54.88 9.34
C TRP A 648 2.94 -55.31 7.87
N LYS A 649 1.73 -55.44 7.32
CA LYS A 649 1.53 -55.72 5.89
C LYS A 649 1.13 -54.44 5.17
N LEU A 650 1.86 -54.09 4.11
CA LEU A 650 1.52 -52.93 3.28
C LEU A 650 0.18 -53.20 2.59
N SER A 651 -0.81 -52.35 2.87
CA SER A 651 -2.13 -52.41 2.25
C SER A 651 -2.24 -51.44 1.07
N LYS A 652 -1.73 -50.21 1.22
CA LYS A 652 -1.83 -49.18 0.18
C LYS A 652 -0.58 -48.31 0.09
N SER A 653 -0.25 -47.90 -1.13
CA SER A 653 0.66 -46.78 -1.42
C SER A 653 -0.06 -45.83 -2.37
N TYR A 654 -0.08 -44.54 -2.05
CA TYR A 654 -0.78 -43.51 -2.81
C TYR A 654 0.09 -42.28 -2.97
N ARG A 655 0.05 -41.65 -4.15
CA ARG A 655 0.78 -40.42 -4.47
C ARG A 655 -0.24 -39.35 -4.87
N PRO A 656 -0.40 -38.30 -4.07
CA PRO A 656 -1.28 -37.18 -4.41
C PRO A 656 -0.84 -36.49 -5.71
N GLN A 657 -1.80 -35.84 -6.38
CA GLN A 657 -1.51 -35.04 -7.57
C GLN A 657 -0.61 -33.85 -7.21
N PRO A 658 0.44 -33.56 -8.01
CA PRO A 658 1.33 -32.43 -7.75
C PRO A 658 0.63 -31.09 -8.01
N LEU A 659 0.99 -30.07 -7.24
CA LEU A 659 0.48 -28.72 -7.43
C LEU A 659 1.03 -28.04 -8.68
N ARG A 660 0.20 -27.21 -9.30
CA ARG A 660 0.52 -26.31 -10.41
C ARG A 660 0.71 -24.88 -9.90
N LYS A 661 1.36 -24.03 -10.71
CA LYS A 661 1.62 -22.63 -10.37
C LYS A 661 0.34 -21.82 -10.16
N GLU A 662 -0.73 -22.19 -10.86
CA GLU A 662 -2.03 -21.49 -10.82
C GLU A 662 -2.95 -22.02 -9.71
N ASP A 663 -2.58 -23.10 -9.01
CA ASP A 663 -3.43 -23.64 -7.96
C ASP A 663 -3.46 -22.66 -6.77
N ASN A 664 -4.65 -22.36 -6.26
CA ASN A 664 -4.81 -21.43 -5.14
C ASN A 664 -4.25 -22.02 -3.83
N SER A 665 -3.79 -21.14 -2.93
CA SER A 665 -3.36 -21.51 -1.58
C SER A 665 -4.57 -21.54 -0.64
N PHE A 666 -5.16 -22.72 -0.43
CA PHE A 666 -6.24 -22.92 0.54
C PHE A 666 -6.12 -24.28 1.23
N LEU A 667 -6.67 -24.37 2.44
CA LEU A 667 -6.82 -25.60 3.23
C LEU A 667 -7.38 -26.71 2.35
N ARG A 668 -6.66 -27.82 2.23
CA ARG A 668 -7.02 -28.92 1.35
C ARG A 668 -6.97 -30.21 2.11
N GLN A 669 -8.01 -31.03 1.98
CA GLN A 669 -7.86 -32.43 2.32
C GLN A 669 -7.22 -33.20 1.17
N VAL A 670 -6.27 -34.08 1.52
CA VAL A 670 -5.74 -35.06 0.58
C VAL A 670 -6.45 -36.37 0.86
N GLU A 671 -7.43 -36.68 0.03
CA GLU A 671 -8.13 -37.96 0.06
C GLU A 671 -7.19 -39.09 -0.33
N ILE A 672 -7.20 -40.14 0.47
CA ILE A 672 -6.41 -41.34 0.23
C ILE A 672 -7.40 -42.44 -0.18
N PRO A 673 -7.36 -42.93 -1.43
CA PRO A 673 -8.32 -43.91 -1.93
C PRO A 673 -8.06 -45.28 -1.29
N TYR A 674 -8.57 -45.46 -0.08
CA TYR A 674 -8.37 -46.60 0.79
C TYR A 674 -9.70 -47.04 1.39
N ALA A 675 -10.01 -48.32 1.20
CA ALA A 675 -11.13 -48.99 1.85
C ALA A 675 -10.70 -50.42 2.19
N GLU A 676 -10.87 -50.81 3.45
CA GLU A 676 -10.50 -52.14 3.94
C GLU A 676 -11.42 -52.55 5.09
N LYS A 677 -11.81 -53.83 5.12
CA LYS A 677 -12.70 -54.37 6.14
C LYS A 677 -11.92 -54.99 7.28
N ASN A 678 -12.53 -55.04 8.47
CA ASN A 678 -12.03 -55.79 9.61
C ASN A 678 -10.62 -55.33 10.07
N VAL A 679 -10.35 -54.02 10.02
CA VAL A 679 -9.08 -53.41 10.43
C VAL A 679 -9.04 -53.26 11.94
N LEU A 680 -8.02 -53.84 12.58
CA LEU A 680 -7.79 -53.70 14.04
C LEU A 680 -6.58 -52.80 14.35
N TYR A 681 -5.52 -52.92 13.56
CA TYR A 681 -4.34 -52.06 13.65
C TYR A 681 -4.03 -51.46 12.28
N LEU A 682 -3.79 -50.16 12.24
CA LEU A 682 -3.45 -49.42 11.04
C LEU A 682 -2.24 -48.53 11.29
N LYS A 683 -1.27 -48.54 10.37
CA LYS A 683 -0.16 -47.60 10.37
C LYS A 683 -0.21 -46.76 9.11
N MET A 684 -0.04 -45.46 9.25
CA MET A 684 0.04 -44.51 8.14
C MET A 684 1.36 -43.76 8.18
N GLU A 685 2.04 -43.68 7.04
CA GLU A 685 3.25 -42.88 6.82
C GLU A 685 2.98 -41.88 5.69
N ALA A 686 3.05 -40.58 5.97
CA ALA A 686 2.95 -39.51 4.98
C ALA A 686 4.30 -38.76 4.86
N LYS A 687 4.90 -38.81 3.67
CA LYS A 687 6.24 -38.26 3.43
C LYS A 687 6.18 -36.81 2.93
N PRO A 688 6.86 -35.85 3.58
CA PRO A 688 6.99 -34.49 3.06
C PRO A 688 7.66 -34.46 1.68
N LEU A 689 7.33 -33.44 0.89
CA LEU A 689 7.90 -33.26 -0.44
C LEU A 689 9.39 -32.87 -0.35
N ALA A 690 10.26 -33.75 -0.83
CA ALA A 690 11.71 -33.59 -0.71
C ALA A 690 12.30 -32.43 -1.51
N LYS A 691 11.69 -32.08 -2.66
CA LYS A 691 12.14 -31.00 -3.56
C LYS A 691 10.95 -30.25 -4.14
N LEU A 692 10.94 -28.93 -3.97
CA LEU A 692 9.97 -28.04 -4.58
C LEU A 692 10.12 -28.02 -6.10
N PRO A 693 9.00 -27.86 -6.84
CA PRO A 693 8.98 -27.86 -8.30
C PRO A 693 9.73 -26.65 -8.89
N SER A 694 10.16 -26.78 -10.15
CA SER A 694 11.00 -25.78 -10.84
C SER A 694 10.34 -24.40 -11.01
N TRP A 695 9.02 -24.34 -11.04
CA TRP A 695 8.27 -23.08 -11.17
C TRP A 695 8.20 -22.28 -9.86
N HIS A 696 8.57 -22.88 -8.73
CA HIS A 696 8.51 -22.24 -7.42
C HIS A 696 9.72 -21.31 -7.19
N GLY A 697 9.52 -20.15 -6.58
CA GLY A 697 10.61 -19.17 -6.34
C GLY A 697 11.77 -19.70 -5.48
N ALA A 698 11.51 -20.76 -4.71
CA ALA A 698 12.50 -21.50 -3.91
C ALA A 698 12.75 -22.93 -4.45
N ALA A 699 12.76 -23.10 -5.78
CA ALA A 699 12.90 -24.40 -6.44
C ALA A 699 14.09 -25.23 -5.89
N GLY A 700 13.89 -26.55 -5.75
CA GLY A 700 14.90 -27.48 -5.25
C GLY A 700 15.03 -27.58 -3.72
N ASN A 701 14.49 -26.62 -2.95
CA ASN A 701 14.42 -26.71 -1.50
C ASN A 701 13.35 -27.71 -1.03
N LYS A 702 13.41 -28.15 0.24
CA LYS A 702 12.37 -28.98 0.88
C LYS A 702 11.08 -28.21 1.11
N ALA A 703 9.95 -28.92 1.16
CA ALA A 703 8.65 -28.37 1.52
C ALA A 703 8.16 -28.93 2.87
N TRP A 704 7.36 -28.14 3.57
CA TRP A 704 6.69 -28.57 4.80
C TRP A 704 5.43 -29.37 4.46
N LEU A 705 5.20 -30.43 5.22
CA LEU A 705 3.92 -31.10 5.36
C LEU A 705 3.27 -30.57 6.63
N MET A 706 2.15 -29.85 6.48
CA MET A 706 1.40 -29.24 7.58
C MET A 706 0.07 -29.98 7.73
N VAL A 707 -0.14 -30.63 8.89
CA VAL A 707 -1.30 -31.49 9.15
C VAL A 707 -1.97 -31.08 10.44
N ASP A 708 -3.30 -31.00 10.48
CA ASP A 708 -4.06 -30.82 11.71
C ASP A 708 -4.83 -32.10 12.10
N GLU A 709 -5.51 -32.76 11.14
CA GLU A 709 -6.37 -33.93 11.43
C GLU A 709 -6.12 -35.12 10.47
N ILE A 710 -6.29 -36.35 10.99
CA ILE A 710 -6.46 -37.57 10.19
C ILE A 710 -7.93 -37.99 10.23
N VAL A 711 -8.56 -38.05 9.06
CA VAL A 711 -10.00 -38.29 8.93
C VAL A 711 -10.26 -39.74 8.54
N ILE A 712 -11.12 -40.44 9.29
CA ILE A 712 -11.46 -41.85 9.05
C ILE A 712 -12.99 -42.04 9.13
N ASN A 713 -13.57 -42.73 8.14
CA ASN A 713 -14.97 -43.22 8.18
C ASN A 713 -15.09 -44.67 7.76
#